data_AF-A0A7W1A609-F1
#
_entry.id   AF-A0A7W1A609-F1
#
_cell.length_a   1.000
_cell.length_b   1.000
_cell.length_c   1.000
_cell.angle_alpha   90.00
_cell.angle_beta   90.00
_cell.angle_gamma   90.00
#
_symmetry.space_group_name_H-M   'P 1'
#
loop_
_entity.id
_entity.type
_entity.pdbx_description
1 polymer ?
#
loop_
_entity_poly.entity_id
_entity_poly.type
_entity_poly.pdbx_seq_one_letter_code
_entity_poly.pdbx_strand_id
1 'polypeptide(L)'
;MWYRIRTFMVLGCLLMLIMAGSIHAPDRAVAAAAPLVFFDLTVSLEWQPGTDDNLAKDLEWQGCSNTALRSAYLDDLRAGLEATAGYIYSYTGGQMALRNIDIYTNGEHWDKADIRILVDNSFRPTAFVGGIVATPTLFTSPKTGASRVFYPGGILLGRQWDGAGARCGSWAAAEGWRTIGHEWGHYALYLWDGYINQSTHQAQYCTSSSLSPTLIEPASNPLVQTTDSLMAYHYRADQLWRSSKLLPEACKGTPQTEFYDLAEWETLQMFYPVTIPDRDAAPVDPRGAAAFLSISDHSRGGPGHSAARTVIKPTAPAAIGQAYLIFPDSAGRPQRILGQGLMLAGERELILGANPARNGRAAVLMENWTTGQRLYYPKNAASAAVLDPASINKLDPTPSRWKPGVRIVPLVMPSGPYSFVRGFQIEFCDCDGHTKRVEVVYCPAGGQCHAAVPATVTGKSALINIWLGPQEEAADHGYFYLRNRDTNEETVTWYQLAGGVGPATAEIHAPLLDSEISTAVADESYPLDSDTNVLYAPADLCSTSLGTAPELPLLGTPMRVEPVVAGPDGGTPWSRKESPLVVRLSYSQDLLDRLGVDEHDLIVLFFDRQLQKWTPVQASGQSLELDWIAAAPQNFDSAGGIYALAYKP
;
A
#
# COMPACT_ATOMS: atom_id res chain seq x y z
N MET A 1 52.93 -18.90 -87.04
CA MET A 1 54.15 -18.22 -86.56
C MET A 1 54.41 -18.74 -85.15
N TRP A 2 55.17 -19.85 -85.04
CA TRP A 2 56.54 -19.88 -84.49
C TRP A 2 56.59 -19.45 -82.99
N TYR A 3 56.58 -20.37 -82.02
CA TYR A 3 57.69 -21.16 -81.41
C TYR A 3 58.42 -20.49 -80.21
N ARG A 4 58.71 -21.34 -79.20
CA ARG A 4 59.67 -21.27 -78.06
C ARG A 4 59.06 -20.87 -76.70
N ILE A 5 59.03 -21.69 -75.63
CA ILE A 5 59.97 -22.68 -75.01
C ILE A 5 61.25 -22.04 -74.43
N ARG A 6 61.36 -21.97 -73.09
CA ARG A 6 62.33 -22.67 -72.20
C ARG A 6 62.12 -22.21 -70.73
N THR A 7 61.71 -23.06 -69.79
CA THR A 7 62.50 -24.01 -68.97
C THR A 7 63.38 -23.34 -67.90
N PHE A 8 63.03 -23.50 -66.62
CA PHE A 8 63.96 -24.06 -65.63
C PHE A 8 63.20 -24.84 -64.54
N MET A 9 63.82 -25.95 -64.18
CA MET A 9 63.39 -27.10 -63.40
C MET A 9 64.13 -27.07 -62.06
N VAL A 10 63.55 -27.64 -61.00
CA VAL A 10 64.12 -28.30 -59.78
C VAL A 10 63.02 -28.20 -58.71
N LEU A 11 62.18 -29.23 -58.51
CA LEU A 11 62.37 -30.48 -57.77
C LEU A 11 62.65 -30.27 -56.27
N GLY A 12 61.64 -30.57 -55.44
CA GLY A 12 61.75 -30.66 -53.98
C GLY A 12 60.46 -31.19 -53.37
N CYS A 13 60.43 -32.49 -53.08
CA CYS A 13 59.33 -33.25 -52.50
C CYS A 13 58.89 -32.79 -51.09
N LEU A 14 57.64 -33.20 -50.78
CA LEU A 14 57.16 -33.64 -49.46
C LEU A 14 56.66 -32.55 -48.47
N LEU A 15 55.33 -32.40 -48.33
CA LEU A 15 54.64 -32.68 -47.06
C LEU A 15 53.10 -32.69 -47.21
N MET A 16 52.49 -33.50 -46.36
CA MET A 16 51.10 -33.91 -46.22
C MET A 16 50.06 -32.79 -45.94
N LEU A 17 48.81 -33.13 -46.30
CA LEU A 17 47.50 -32.80 -45.68
C LEU A 17 47.32 -31.44 -44.97
N ILE A 18 46.28 -30.70 -45.38
CA ILE A 18 45.09 -30.36 -44.56
C ILE A 18 43.99 -29.90 -45.51
N MET A 19 42.88 -30.66 -45.57
CA MET A 19 41.58 -30.19 -46.04
C MET A 19 40.90 -29.54 -44.82
N ALA A 20 40.81 -28.21 -44.79
CA ALA A 20 39.98 -27.50 -43.84
C ALA A 20 38.75 -26.96 -44.59
N GLY A 21 37.60 -27.59 -44.34
CA GLY A 21 36.30 -27.07 -44.75
C GLY A 21 35.99 -25.83 -43.93
N SER A 22 35.72 -24.71 -44.62
CA SER A 22 35.22 -23.48 -44.01
C SER A 22 33.74 -23.66 -43.66
N ILE A 23 33.46 -24.13 -42.45
CA ILE A 23 32.13 -24.00 -41.83
C ILE A 23 31.93 -22.51 -41.60
N HIS A 24 31.14 -21.86 -42.46
CA HIS A 24 30.62 -20.52 -42.18
C HIS A 24 29.66 -20.67 -41.00
N ALA A 25 30.04 -20.13 -39.84
CA ALA A 25 29.10 -19.84 -38.79
C ALA A 25 28.03 -18.91 -39.39
N PRO A 26 26.73 -19.18 -39.21
CA PRO A 26 25.72 -18.22 -39.62
C PRO A 26 25.99 -16.92 -38.87
N ASP A 27 26.16 -15.83 -39.63
CA ASP A 27 26.17 -14.48 -39.09
C ASP A 27 24.90 -14.34 -38.23
N ARG A 28 25.06 -14.36 -36.90
CA ARG A 28 24.02 -13.93 -35.98
C ARG A 28 23.79 -12.46 -36.32
N ALA A 29 22.74 -12.19 -37.10
CA ALA A 29 22.20 -10.86 -37.22
C ALA A 29 22.04 -10.33 -35.80
N VAL A 30 22.86 -9.33 -35.44
CA VAL A 30 22.75 -8.65 -34.15
C VAL A 30 21.38 -7.98 -34.21
N ALA A 31 20.41 -8.57 -33.50
CA ALA A 31 19.10 -7.95 -33.35
C ALA A 31 19.33 -6.51 -32.88
N ALA A 32 18.77 -5.55 -33.60
CA ALA A 32 18.82 -4.16 -33.16
C ALA A 32 18.28 -4.12 -31.72
N ALA A 33 19.07 -3.55 -30.80
CA ALA A 33 18.66 -3.44 -29.40
C ALA A 33 17.27 -2.79 -29.34
N ALA A 34 16.36 -3.41 -28.58
CA ALA A 34 15.03 -2.84 -28.37
C ALA A 34 15.17 -1.40 -27.83
N PRO A 35 14.29 -0.47 -28.25
CA PRO A 35 14.36 0.90 -27.76
C PRO A 35 14.18 0.92 -26.24
N LEU A 36 15.08 1.63 -25.54
CA LEU A 36 15.00 1.83 -24.10
C LEU A 36 13.77 2.66 -23.75
N VAL A 37 12.90 2.15 -22.89
CA VAL A 37 11.75 2.85 -22.35
C VAL A 37 12.20 3.65 -21.12
N PHE A 38 11.91 4.95 -21.10
CA PHE A 38 12.24 5.82 -19.98
C PHE A 38 10.99 6.21 -19.20
N PHE A 39 11.14 6.25 -17.89
CA PHE A 39 10.14 6.76 -16.97
C PHE A 39 10.73 7.91 -16.16
N ASP A 40 9.97 8.99 -16.05
CA ASP A 40 10.22 10.03 -15.06
C ASP A 40 9.29 9.77 -13.87
N LEU A 41 9.74 10.11 -12.66
CA LEU A 41 9.09 9.77 -11.40
C LEU A 41 8.98 11.01 -10.52
N THR A 42 7.79 11.27 -10.02
CA THR A 42 7.52 12.27 -8.98
C THR A 42 7.27 11.54 -7.65
N VAL A 43 8.04 11.87 -6.64
CA VAL A 43 7.87 11.36 -5.26
C VAL A 43 7.40 12.50 -4.38
N SER A 44 6.38 12.30 -3.56
CA SER A 44 5.94 13.27 -2.56
C SER A 44 5.86 12.65 -1.17
N LEU A 45 6.44 13.33 -0.18
CA LEU A 45 6.32 12.97 1.24
C LEU A 45 5.21 13.79 1.88
N GLU A 46 4.42 13.16 2.76
CA GLU A 46 3.31 13.81 3.42
C GLU A 46 3.79 14.89 4.42
N TRP A 47 5.01 14.77 4.93
CA TRP A 47 5.62 15.72 5.86
C TRP A 47 6.87 16.35 5.26
N GLN A 48 7.40 17.36 5.96
CA GLN A 48 8.71 17.93 5.67
C GLN A 48 9.74 17.28 6.60
N PRO A 49 10.64 16.40 6.12
CA PRO A 49 11.75 15.94 6.96
C PRO A 49 12.57 17.13 7.45
N GLY A 50 13.00 17.07 8.71
CA GLY A 50 13.80 18.07 9.37
C GLY A 50 15.25 17.98 8.95
N THR A 51 15.96 19.12 8.97
CA THR A 51 17.41 19.15 8.69
C THR A 51 18.23 18.44 9.76
N ASP A 52 17.69 18.29 10.97
CA ASP A 52 18.30 17.60 12.10
C ASP A 52 17.73 16.18 12.31
N ASP A 53 16.80 15.73 11.46
CA ASP A 53 16.24 14.39 11.55
C ASP A 53 17.36 13.37 11.33
N ASN A 54 17.54 12.49 12.32
CA ASN A 54 18.58 11.49 12.30
C ASN A 54 17.92 10.12 12.38
N LEU A 55 17.70 9.53 11.21
CA LEU A 55 16.99 8.27 11.06
C LEU A 55 17.53 7.19 12.00
N ALA A 56 18.85 7.10 12.17
CA ALA A 56 19.47 6.13 13.08
C ALA A 56 19.05 6.33 14.55
N LYS A 57 19.08 7.58 15.04
CA LYS A 57 18.67 7.90 16.42
C LYS A 57 17.17 7.73 16.62
N ASP A 58 16.40 7.99 15.58
CA ASP A 58 14.95 7.88 15.57
C ASP A 58 14.54 6.40 15.64
N LEU A 59 15.14 5.55 14.82
CA LEU A 59 15.00 4.09 14.87
C LEU A 59 15.47 3.52 16.23
N GLU A 60 16.62 3.98 16.75
CA GLU A 60 17.11 3.57 18.08
C GLU A 60 16.12 3.94 19.19
N TRP A 61 15.52 5.13 19.12
CA TRP A 61 14.52 5.58 20.10
C TRP A 61 13.29 4.68 20.14
N GLN A 62 12.88 4.15 18.98
CA GLN A 62 11.74 3.25 18.82
C GLN A 62 12.05 1.78 19.14
N GLY A 63 13.33 1.47 19.41
CA GLY A 63 13.79 0.12 19.71
C GLY A 63 13.97 -0.75 18.46
N CYS A 64 14.07 -0.16 17.27
CA CYS A 64 14.33 -0.89 16.04
C CYS A 64 15.75 -1.47 16.05
N SER A 65 15.90 -2.70 15.58
CA SER A 65 17.21 -3.33 15.33
C SER A 65 17.79 -2.88 13.98
N ASN A 66 19.12 -3.00 13.79
CA ASN A 66 19.84 -2.62 12.56
C ASN A 66 19.90 -1.11 12.23
N THR A 67 20.51 -0.31 13.11
CA THR A 67 20.76 1.14 12.94
C THR A 67 22.03 1.47 12.14
N ALA A 68 22.51 0.56 11.28
CA ALA A 68 23.79 0.71 10.59
C ALA A 68 23.84 1.92 9.64
N LEU A 69 22.69 2.47 9.25
CA LEU A 69 22.56 3.59 8.33
C LEU A 69 22.48 4.92 9.10
N ARG A 70 23.48 5.78 8.90
CA ARG A 70 23.63 7.08 9.58
C ARG A 70 23.27 8.26 8.65
N SER A 71 22.20 8.13 7.88
CA SER A 71 21.72 9.15 6.95
C SER A 71 20.54 9.94 7.54
N ALA A 72 20.34 11.16 7.04
CA ALA A 72 19.04 11.83 7.15
C ALA A 72 18.00 11.04 6.33
N TYR A 73 16.71 11.22 6.62
CA TYR A 73 15.65 10.49 5.92
C TYR A 73 15.71 10.63 4.38
N LEU A 74 15.91 11.85 3.88
CA LEU A 74 15.95 12.11 2.43
C LEU A 74 17.17 11.48 1.76
N ASP A 75 18.30 11.34 2.46
CA ASP A 75 19.48 10.66 1.94
C ASP A 75 19.24 9.14 1.86
N ASP A 76 18.57 8.57 2.86
CA ASP A 76 18.14 7.16 2.85
C ASP A 76 17.19 6.87 1.69
N LEU A 77 16.16 7.70 1.53
CA LEU A 77 15.20 7.59 0.43
C LEU A 77 15.88 7.76 -0.93
N ARG A 78 16.79 8.74 -1.09
CA ARG A 78 17.56 8.92 -2.34
C ARG A 78 18.35 7.65 -2.66
N ALA A 79 19.09 7.11 -1.70
CA ALA A 79 19.85 5.87 -1.91
C ALA A 79 18.95 4.68 -2.24
N GLY A 80 17.77 4.58 -1.60
CA GLY A 80 16.74 3.60 -1.94
C GLY A 80 16.25 3.72 -3.38
N LEU A 81 15.90 4.93 -3.82
CA LEU A 81 15.44 5.20 -5.18
C LEU A 81 16.53 4.95 -6.24
N GLU A 82 17.80 5.25 -5.93
CA GLU A 82 18.94 4.87 -6.78
C GLU A 82 19.06 3.35 -6.93
N ALA A 83 18.92 2.61 -5.82
CA ALA A 83 18.95 1.15 -5.84
C ALA A 83 17.73 0.57 -6.59
N THR A 84 16.54 1.14 -6.41
CA THR A 84 15.32 0.79 -7.16
C THR A 84 15.51 1.04 -8.66
N ALA A 85 16.09 2.16 -9.07
CA ALA A 85 16.36 2.44 -10.48
C ALA A 85 17.29 1.39 -11.12
N GLY A 86 18.38 1.03 -10.41
CA GLY A 86 19.27 -0.05 -10.83
C GLY A 86 18.56 -1.41 -10.90
N TYR A 87 17.68 -1.68 -9.93
CA TYR A 87 16.91 -2.91 -9.87
C TYR A 87 15.91 -3.04 -11.03
N ILE A 88 15.15 -1.99 -11.34
CA ILE A 88 14.24 -1.92 -12.50
C ILE A 88 15.00 -2.15 -13.80
N TYR A 89 16.14 -1.48 -13.97
CA TYR A 89 16.98 -1.67 -15.14
C TYR A 89 17.47 -3.12 -15.29
N SER A 90 17.86 -3.74 -14.19
CA SER A 90 18.32 -5.14 -14.19
C SER A 90 17.20 -6.12 -14.54
N TYR A 91 16.06 -6.10 -13.84
CA TYR A 91 15.01 -7.11 -14.03
C TYR A 91 14.27 -6.97 -15.36
N THR A 92 14.30 -5.78 -15.98
CA THR A 92 13.79 -5.52 -17.33
C THR A 92 14.86 -5.75 -18.41
N GLY A 93 15.95 -6.46 -18.09
CA GLY A 93 16.99 -6.80 -19.06
C GLY A 93 17.58 -5.57 -19.77
N GLY A 94 17.65 -4.44 -19.07
CA GLY A 94 18.16 -3.16 -19.60
C GLY A 94 17.25 -2.47 -20.61
N GLN A 95 15.99 -2.87 -20.74
CA GLN A 95 15.03 -2.30 -21.69
C GLN A 95 14.17 -1.19 -21.10
N MET A 96 14.20 -1.01 -19.77
CA MET A 96 13.49 0.08 -19.09
C MET A 96 14.40 0.76 -18.07
N ALA A 97 14.29 2.09 -17.92
CA ALA A 97 15.08 2.85 -16.97
C ALA A 97 14.28 4.00 -16.35
N LEU A 98 14.51 4.26 -15.06
CA LEU A 98 14.14 5.52 -14.43
C LEU A 98 15.15 6.60 -14.84
N ARG A 99 14.65 7.78 -15.20
CA ARG A 99 15.47 8.90 -15.69
C ARG A 99 15.46 10.06 -14.71
N ASN A 100 14.41 10.89 -14.69
CA ASN A 100 14.33 12.00 -13.74
C ASN A 100 13.46 11.58 -12.55
N ILE A 101 14.01 11.67 -11.34
CA ILE A 101 13.26 11.49 -10.10
C ILE A 101 13.23 12.84 -9.38
N ASP A 102 12.05 13.42 -9.22
CA ASP A 102 11.84 14.66 -8.48
C ASP A 102 11.18 14.35 -7.13
N ILE A 103 11.89 14.66 -6.04
CA ILE A 103 11.41 14.47 -4.65
C ILE A 103 10.85 15.78 -4.13
N TYR A 104 9.58 15.77 -3.73
CA TYR A 104 8.86 16.84 -3.08
C TYR A 104 8.47 16.44 -1.65
N THR A 105 8.28 17.43 -0.80
CA THR A 105 8.00 17.24 0.63
C THR A 105 6.81 18.09 1.05
N ASN A 106 6.31 17.88 2.28
CA ASN A 106 5.19 18.63 2.83
C ASN A 106 3.92 18.52 1.96
N GLY A 107 3.74 17.40 1.27
CA GLY A 107 2.63 17.13 0.35
C GLY A 107 2.62 17.97 -0.92
N GLU A 108 3.72 18.61 -1.27
CA GLU A 108 3.82 19.29 -2.57
C GLU A 108 3.73 18.26 -3.70
N HIS A 109 2.90 18.53 -4.71
CA HIS A 109 2.63 17.62 -5.83
C HIS A 109 1.96 16.28 -5.47
N TRP A 110 1.40 16.14 -4.25
CA TRP A 110 0.82 14.89 -3.75
C TRP A 110 -0.09 14.15 -4.75
N ASP A 111 -1.14 14.81 -5.24
CA ASP A 111 -2.14 14.17 -6.11
C ASP A 111 -1.57 13.75 -7.48
N LYS A 112 -0.42 14.30 -7.88
CA LYS A 112 0.26 14.01 -9.15
C LYS A 112 1.53 13.19 -8.96
N ALA A 113 1.87 12.83 -7.73
CA ALA A 113 3.05 12.04 -7.45
C ALA A 113 2.77 10.57 -7.79
N ASP A 114 3.75 9.96 -8.45
CA ASP A 114 3.73 8.54 -8.79
C ASP A 114 4.01 7.70 -7.53
N ILE A 115 4.84 8.21 -6.61
CA ILE A 115 5.04 7.65 -5.26
C ILE A 115 4.61 8.68 -4.21
N ARG A 116 3.72 8.27 -3.31
CA ARG A 116 3.21 9.04 -2.19
C ARG A 116 3.61 8.36 -0.88
N ILE A 117 4.47 9.02 -0.11
CA ILE A 117 4.99 8.47 1.14
C ILE A 117 4.21 9.08 2.31
N LEU A 118 3.36 8.26 2.93
CA LEU A 118 2.63 8.58 4.14
C LEU A 118 3.57 8.59 5.33
N VAL A 119 3.27 9.43 6.32
CA VAL A 119 4.06 9.49 7.56
C VAL A 119 3.75 8.35 8.53
N ASP A 120 2.80 7.50 8.15
CA ASP A 120 2.24 6.40 8.93
C ASP A 120 3.28 5.29 9.18
N ASN A 121 3.33 4.79 10.42
CA ASN A 121 4.27 3.75 10.87
C ASN A 121 3.75 2.32 10.73
N SER A 122 2.52 2.18 10.26
CA SER A 122 1.82 0.91 10.05
C SER A 122 1.44 0.70 8.59
N PHE A 123 1.56 1.71 7.73
CA PHE A 123 1.17 1.62 6.33
C PHE A 123 2.10 0.72 5.50
N ARG A 124 1.56 -0.35 4.94
CA ARG A 124 2.30 -1.25 4.05
C ARG A 124 2.36 -0.73 2.61
N PRO A 125 3.49 -0.93 1.91
CA PRO A 125 3.60 -0.59 0.50
C PRO A 125 2.53 -1.24 -0.37
N THR A 126 2.06 -0.47 -1.34
CA THR A 126 0.96 -0.85 -2.22
C THR A 126 0.96 0.03 -3.47
N ALA A 127 0.36 -0.46 -4.55
CA ALA A 127 0.28 0.25 -5.80
C ALA A 127 -0.99 -0.06 -6.57
N PHE A 128 -1.44 0.94 -7.33
CA PHE A 128 -2.51 0.78 -8.30
C PHE A 128 -1.99 0.01 -9.51
N VAL A 129 -2.55 -1.15 -9.84
CA VAL A 129 -2.15 -1.89 -11.06
C VAL A 129 -2.50 -1.07 -12.29
N GLY A 130 -1.48 -0.72 -13.08
CA GLY A 130 -1.64 0.19 -14.21
C GLY A 130 -1.91 1.64 -13.83
N GLY A 131 -1.61 2.03 -12.60
CA GLY A 131 -1.81 3.39 -12.06
C GLY A 131 -1.17 4.52 -12.88
N ILE A 132 -0.19 4.18 -13.74
CA ILE A 132 0.51 5.11 -14.62
C ILE A 132 -0.38 5.77 -15.70
N VAL A 133 -1.59 5.26 -15.92
CA VAL A 133 -2.50 5.84 -16.91
C VAL A 133 -2.92 7.27 -16.54
N ALA A 134 -2.93 8.18 -17.52
CA ALA A 134 -3.32 9.57 -17.27
C ALA A 134 -4.83 9.77 -17.11
N THR A 135 -5.64 8.81 -17.57
CA THR A 135 -7.10 8.79 -17.46
C THR A 135 -7.59 7.35 -17.33
N PRO A 136 -8.78 7.10 -16.75
CA PRO A 136 -9.32 5.75 -16.67
C PRO A 136 -9.35 5.06 -18.03
N THR A 137 -8.77 3.87 -18.09
CA THR A 137 -8.52 3.14 -19.32
C THR A 137 -9.03 1.71 -19.20
N LEU A 138 -10.09 1.39 -19.96
CA LEU A 138 -10.59 0.03 -20.10
C LEU A 138 -9.60 -0.78 -20.92
N PHE A 139 -9.09 -1.86 -20.33
CA PHE A 139 -8.26 -2.84 -20.99
C PHE A 139 -8.97 -4.19 -21.02
N THR A 140 -8.98 -4.83 -22.18
CA THR A 140 -9.47 -6.19 -22.36
C THR A 140 -8.29 -7.09 -22.71
N SER A 141 -8.03 -8.09 -21.86
CA SER A 141 -6.99 -9.09 -22.08
C SER A 141 -7.26 -9.81 -23.39
N PRO A 142 -6.34 -9.78 -24.37
CA PRO A 142 -6.54 -10.45 -25.66
C PRO A 142 -6.54 -11.98 -25.53
N LYS A 143 -6.01 -12.53 -24.44
CA LYS A 143 -5.91 -13.98 -24.21
C LYS A 143 -7.12 -14.55 -23.48
N THR A 144 -7.56 -13.89 -22.40
CA THR A 144 -8.68 -14.38 -21.57
C THR A 144 -10.02 -13.74 -21.94
N GLY A 145 -10.01 -12.58 -22.59
CA GLY A 145 -11.21 -11.76 -22.83
C GLY A 145 -11.70 -11.01 -21.60
N ALA A 146 -11.04 -11.17 -20.44
CA ALA A 146 -11.37 -10.44 -19.22
C ALA A 146 -11.11 -8.95 -19.40
N SER A 147 -12.00 -8.10 -18.89
CA SER A 147 -11.85 -6.64 -18.94
C SER A 147 -11.64 -6.06 -17.54
N ARG A 148 -10.77 -5.05 -17.46
CA ARG A 148 -10.46 -4.27 -16.25
C ARG A 148 -10.32 -2.80 -16.59
N VAL A 149 -10.63 -1.94 -15.64
CA VAL A 149 -10.37 -0.51 -15.73
C VAL A 149 -9.10 -0.20 -14.95
N PHE A 150 -8.09 0.34 -15.63
CA PHE A 150 -6.96 0.97 -14.97
C PHE A 150 -7.30 2.41 -14.66
N TYR A 151 -7.17 2.81 -13.40
CA TYR A 151 -7.38 4.18 -12.93
C TYR A 151 -6.04 4.89 -12.78
N PRO A 152 -5.97 6.21 -13.04
CA PRO A 152 -4.87 7.01 -12.55
C PRO A 152 -4.73 6.79 -11.05
N GLY A 153 -3.52 6.49 -10.59
CA GLY A 153 -3.25 6.18 -9.20
C GLY A 153 -1.77 6.35 -8.90
N GLY A 154 -1.35 5.94 -7.71
CA GLY A 154 0.05 6.00 -7.31
C GLY A 154 0.48 4.76 -6.54
N ILE A 155 1.77 4.74 -6.23
CA ILE A 155 2.36 3.86 -5.23
C ILE A 155 2.23 4.58 -3.89
N LEU A 156 1.63 3.93 -2.90
CA LEU A 156 1.56 4.43 -1.53
C LEU A 156 2.56 3.66 -0.68
N LEU A 157 3.41 4.38 0.05
CA LEU A 157 4.40 3.81 0.96
C LEU A 157 4.16 4.35 2.38
N GLY A 158 4.46 3.54 3.40
CA GLY A 158 4.61 4.04 4.76
C GLY A 158 5.91 4.82 4.93
N ARG A 159 6.18 5.31 6.14
CA ARG A 159 7.37 6.14 6.35
C ARG A 159 8.67 5.35 6.15
N GLN A 160 8.70 4.07 6.47
CA GLN A 160 9.88 3.19 6.42
C GLN A 160 9.46 1.78 6.02
N TRP A 161 10.42 0.87 5.83
CA TRP A 161 10.16 -0.53 5.53
C TRP A 161 11.35 -1.43 5.84
N ASP A 162 11.14 -2.50 6.61
CA ASP A 162 12.12 -3.57 6.87
C ASP A 162 11.71 -4.93 6.30
N GLY A 163 10.59 -4.97 5.57
CA GLY A 163 9.99 -6.18 5.05
C GLY A 163 9.02 -6.90 6.00
N ALA A 164 8.91 -6.46 7.26
CA ALA A 164 7.92 -6.96 8.21
C ALA A 164 6.94 -5.86 8.66
N GLY A 165 7.34 -4.59 8.60
CA GLY A 165 6.48 -3.47 8.93
C GLY A 165 7.06 -2.10 8.54
N ALA A 166 6.23 -1.06 8.66
CA ALA A 166 6.57 0.31 8.30
C ALA A 166 7.10 1.17 9.47
N ARG A 167 7.29 0.53 10.63
CA ARG A 167 7.77 1.18 11.85
C ARG A 167 9.28 1.30 11.89
N CYS A 168 9.97 0.36 11.26
CA CYS A 168 11.41 0.22 11.23
C CYS A 168 11.90 0.02 9.78
N GLY A 169 13.21 0.07 9.59
CA GLY A 169 13.84 -0.23 8.31
C GLY A 169 14.21 0.98 7.47
N SER A 170 14.94 0.70 6.40
CA SER A 170 15.52 1.70 5.50
C SER A 170 15.11 1.41 4.07
N TRP A 171 14.83 2.48 3.32
CA TRP A 171 14.56 2.37 1.89
C TRP A 171 15.81 1.98 1.09
N ALA A 172 17.00 2.30 1.61
CA ALA A 172 18.28 1.88 1.02
C ALA A 172 18.63 0.41 1.29
N ALA A 173 17.95 -0.26 2.23
CA ALA A 173 18.10 -1.70 2.46
C ALA A 173 17.39 -2.53 1.38
N ALA A 174 17.80 -3.80 1.24
CA ALA A 174 17.32 -4.68 0.16
C ALA A 174 15.81 -4.87 0.19
N GLU A 175 15.25 -4.98 1.38
CA GLU A 175 13.83 -5.11 1.66
C GLU A 175 13.08 -3.86 1.18
N GLY A 176 13.62 -2.66 1.44
CA GLY A 176 13.06 -1.39 1.00
C GLY A 176 13.02 -1.21 -0.51
N TRP A 177 14.18 -1.15 -1.17
CA TRP A 177 14.24 -0.81 -2.60
C TRP A 177 13.68 -1.90 -3.51
N ARG A 178 13.67 -3.18 -3.08
CA ARG A 178 12.98 -4.26 -3.82
C ARG A 178 11.49 -4.11 -3.76
N THR A 179 10.94 -3.77 -2.59
CA THR A 179 9.51 -3.49 -2.46
C THR A 179 9.10 -2.32 -3.34
N ILE A 180 9.84 -1.20 -3.36
CA ILE A 180 9.53 -0.12 -4.32
C ILE A 180 9.56 -0.63 -5.77
N GLY A 181 10.54 -1.48 -6.12
CA GLY A 181 10.62 -2.08 -7.45
C GLY A 181 9.49 -3.04 -7.80
N HIS A 182 8.93 -3.72 -6.80
CA HIS A 182 7.76 -4.58 -6.91
C HIS A 182 6.48 -3.75 -7.10
N GLU A 183 6.27 -2.73 -6.26
CA GLU A 183 5.16 -1.77 -6.43
C GLU A 183 5.20 -1.08 -7.80
N TRP A 184 6.41 -0.78 -8.29
CA TRP A 184 6.60 -0.26 -9.65
C TRP A 184 6.14 -1.25 -10.73
N GLY A 185 6.30 -2.56 -10.51
CA GLY A 185 5.80 -3.61 -11.38
C GLY A 185 4.27 -3.56 -11.54
N HIS A 186 3.55 -3.33 -10.46
CA HIS A 186 2.10 -3.07 -10.52
C HIS A 186 1.79 -1.76 -11.24
N TYR A 187 2.37 -0.67 -10.74
CA TYR A 187 2.06 0.69 -11.15
C TYR A 187 2.32 0.95 -12.64
N ALA A 188 3.53 0.66 -13.10
CA ALA A 188 3.98 0.98 -14.45
C ALA A 188 3.94 -0.22 -15.39
N LEU A 189 4.14 -1.45 -14.89
CA LEU A 189 4.30 -2.63 -15.76
C LEU A 189 3.02 -3.46 -15.90
N TYR A 190 1.92 -3.02 -15.27
CA TYR A 190 0.61 -3.67 -15.31
C TYR A 190 0.63 -5.11 -14.82
N LEU A 191 1.62 -5.48 -14.00
CA LEU A 191 1.75 -6.83 -13.46
C LEU A 191 0.83 -7.00 -12.25
N TRP A 192 0.40 -8.23 -12.00
CA TRP A 192 -0.34 -8.59 -10.79
C TRP A 192 0.45 -9.57 -9.93
N ASP A 193 0.02 -9.70 -8.68
CA ASP A 193 0.63 -10.61 -7.73
C ASP A 193 0.66 -12.04 -8.26
N GLY A 194 1.79 -12.69 -8.03
CA GLY A 194 2.07 -14.09 -8.30
C GLY A 194 2.03 -14.95 -7.04
N TYR A 195 1.49 -14.45 -5.91
CA TYR A 195 1.60 -15.11 -4.61
C TYR A 195 0.31 -15.41 -3.84
N ILE A 196 -0.83 -15.29 -4.50
CA ILE A 196 -2.11 -15.72 -3.93
C ILE A 196 -2.91 -16.43 -5.00
N ASN A 197 -3.58 -17.51 -4.63
CA ASN A 197 -4.57 -18.14 -5.48
C ASN A 197 -5.94 -17.45 -5.28
N GLN A 198 -6.57 -16.89 -6.30
CA GLN A 198 -7.85 -16.20 -6.14
C GLN A 198 -8.99 -17.17 -5.85
N SER A 199 -9.01 -18.35 -6.48
CA SER A 199 -10.09 -19.32 -6.27
C SER A 199 -10.06 -19.98 -4.88
N THR A 200 -8.86 -20.27 -4.35
CA THR A 200 -8.71 -20.94 -3.04
C THR A 200 -8.42 -19.97 -1.90
N HIS A 201 -8.04 -18.73 -2.21
CA HIS A 201 -7.56 -17.73 -1.26
C HIS A 201 -6.36 -18.17 -0.43
N GLN A 202 -5.60 -19.17 -0.89
CA GLN A 202 -4.39 -19.64 -0.22
C GLN A 202 -3.15 -18.90 -0.73
N ALA A 203 -2.15 -18.79 0.14
CA ALA A 203 -0.81 -18.38 -0.27
C ALA A 203 -0.30 -19.31 -1.38
N GLN A 204 0.26 -18.72 -2.42
CA GLN A 204 0.86 -19.40 -3.54
C GLN A 204 2.16 -18.66 -3.88
N TYR A 205 3.08 -19.23 -4.65
CA TYR A 205 4.30 -18.50 -5.05
C TYR A 205 4.69 -18.94 -6.46
N CYS A 206 4.63 -18.01 -7.41
CA CYS A 206 5.00 -18.28 -8.80
C CYS A 206 6.52 -18.51 -8.95
N THR A 207 6.94 -19.77 -8.94
CA THR A 207 8.36 -20.18 -9.03
C THR A 207 8.59 -21.21 -10.16
N SER A 208 9.78 -21.21 -10.79
CA SER A 208 10.15 -22.18 -11.84
C SER A 208 10.25 -23.62 -11.35
N SER A 209 10.61 -23.80 -10.08
CA SER A 209 11.04 -25.09 -9.54
C SER A 209 9.87 -25.94 -9.03
N SER A 210 8.62 -25.45 -9.10
CA SER A 210 7.43 -26.12 -8.54
C SER A 210 7.59 -26.52 -7.06
N LEU A 211 8.51 -25.87 -6.34
CA LEU A 211 8.72 -26.10 -4.92
C LEU A 211 7.52 -25.52 -4.15
N SER A 212 6.78 -26.42 -3.50
CA SER A 212 5.72 -26.06 -2.54
C SER A 212 6.32 -25.29 -1.36
N PRO A 213 5.65 -24.22 -0.87
CA PRO A 213 6.18 -23.33 0.18
C PRO A 213 6.39 -24.01 1.56
N THR A 214 5.91 -25.24 1.75
CA THR A 214 6.23 -26.08 2.92
C THR A 214 7.72 -26.44 3.08
N LEU A 215 8.63 -25.90 2.25
CA LEU A 215 10.06 -26.20 2.25
C LEU A 215 11.00 -25.00 2.46
N ILE A 216 10.51 -23.79 2.74
CA ILE A 216 11.39 -22.61 2.91
C ILE A 216 11.54 -22.25 4.40
N GLU A 217 12.39 -23.02 5.08
CA GLU A 217 12.99 -22.73 6.40
C GLU A 217 14.44 -22.21 6.22
N PRO A 218 15.06 -21.63 7.27
CA PRO A 218 15.55 -20.25 7.33
C PRO A 218 16.79 -19.94 6.46
N ALA A 219 17.07 -18.63 6.37
CA ALA A 219 17.99 -17.86 5.51
C ALA A 219 19.48 -18.30 5.39
N SER A 220 19.81 -19.57 5.51
CA SER A 220 21.16 -20.11 5.25
C SER A 220 21.28 -20.92 3.95
N ASN A 221 20.21 -21.06 3.16
CA ASN A 221 20.22 -21.91 1.96
C ASN A 221 20.41 -21.08 0.66
N PRO A 222 21.50 -21.29 -0.12
CA PRO A 222 21.80 -20.54 -1.35
C PRO A 222 20.83 -20.80 -2.54
N LEU A 223 19.68 -21.43 -2.30
CA LEU A 223 18.61 -21.64 -3.28
C LEU A 223 17.67 -20.44 -3.45
N VAL A 224 17.93 -19.32 -2.76
CA VAL A 224 17.17 -18.05 -2.84
C VAL A 224 17.37 -17.31 -4.19
N GLN A 225 18.03 -17.93 -5.17
CA GLN A 225 18.24 -17.38 -6.53
C GLN A 225 17.20 -17.85 -7.58
N THR A 226 16.07 -18.43 -7.18
CA THR A 226 15.14 -19.08 -8.14
C THR A 226 13.67 -18.69 -8.00
N THR A 227 13.37 -17.46 -7.60
CA THR A 227 12.03 -16.92 -7.89
C THR A 227 12.05 -16.39 -9.32
N ASP A 228 11.07 -16.84 -10.11
CA ASP A 228 11.03 -16.56 -11.53
C ASP A 228 10.27 -15.27 -11.85
N SER A 229 9.56 -14.72 -10.87
CA SER A 229 8.59 -13.65 -11.03
C SER A 229 8.87 -12.56 -10.00
N LEU A 230 8.99 -11.32 -10.47
CA LEU A 230 9.06 -10.12 -9.62
C LEU A 230 7.85 -10.06 -8.67
N MET A 231 6.73 -10.59 -9.15
CA MET A 231 5.46 -10.58 -8.44
C MET A 231 5.24 -11.78 -7.52
N ALA A 232 6.19 -12.72 -7.39
CA ALA A 232 6.01 -13.93 -6.60
C ALA A 232 6.33 -13.77 -5.10
N TYR A 233 7.16 -12.81 -4.72
CA TYR A 233 7.36 -12.36 -3.33
C TYR A 233 8.29 -11.16 -3.33
N HIS A 234 7.85 -10.03 -2.80
CA HIS A 234 8.50 -8.72 -2.91
C HIS A 234 9.96 -8.64 -2.42
N TYR A 235 10.46 -9.60 -1.62
CA TYR A 235 11.82 -9.52 -1.05
C TYR A 235 12.90 -10.32 -1.79
N ARG A 236 12.53 -11.25 -2.68
CA ARG A 236 13.47 -12.30 -3.12
C ARG A 236 13.58 -12.46 -4.63
N ALA A 237 12.75 -11.78 -5.41
CA ALA A 237 12.84 -11.81 -6.86
C ALA A 237 13.85 -10.79 -7.39
N ASP A 238 14.46 -11.10 -8.53
CA ASP A 238 15.39 -10.21 -9.23
C ASP A 238 15.25 -10.26 -10.76
N GLN A 239 14.21 -10.93 -11.24
CA GLN A 239 13.93 -11.11 -12.65
C GLN A 239 12.43 -11.19 -12.91
N LEU A 240 12.06 -10.80 -14.12
CA LEU A 240 10.72 -11.02 -14.63
C LEU A 240 10.57 -12.42 -15.24
N TRP A 241 9.38 -13.00 -15.08
CA TRP A 241 9.05 -14.32 -15.56
C TRP A 241 8.93 -14.34 -17.09
N ARG A 242 9.72 -15.24 -17.72
CA ARG A 242 10.02 -15.21 -19.17
C ARG A 242 9.21 -16.18 -20.04
N SER A 243 8.48 -17.15 -19.47
CA SER A 243 8.08 -18.37 -20.21
C SER A 243 6.87 -18.21 -21.13
N SER A 244 7.00 -18.75 -22.36
CA SER A 244 6.02 -18.69 -23.44
C SER A 244 5.41 -20.04 -23.87
N LYS A 245 5.49 -21.11 -23.04
CA LYS A 245 4.95 -22.45 -23.43
C LYS A 245 4.22 -23.23 -22.34
N LEU A 246 4.62 -23.10 -21.08
CA LEU A 246 3.95 -23.75 -19.95
C LEU A 246 3.96 -22.80 -18.76
N LEU A 247 2.77 -22.46 -18.29
CA LEU A 247 2.55 -21.78 -17.02
C LEU A 247 2.95 -22.76 -15.90
N PRO A 248 3.92 -22.43 -15.02
CA PRO A 248 4.19 -23.27 -13.86
C PRO A 248 2.89 -23.50 -13.08
N GLU A 249 2.68 -24.72 -12.59
CA GLU A 249 1.47 -25.05 -11.83
C GLU A 249 1.30 -24.10 -10.63
N ALA A 250 2.42 -23.75 -9.98
CA ALA A 250 2.48 -22.80 -8.87
C ALA A 250 2.19 -21.34 -9.26
N CYS A 251 1.93 -21.03 -10.53
CA CYS A 251 1.46 -19.71 -10.97
C CYS A 251 -0.03 -19.72 -11.33
N LYS A 252 -0.66 -20.88 -11.53
CA LYS A 252 -2.08 -20.97 -11.93
C LYS A 252 -3.02 -20.47 -10.84
N GLY A 253 -4.04 -19.70 -11.23
CA GLY A 253 -5.00 -19.13 -10.30
C GLY A 253 -4.46 -17.92 -9.54
N THR A 254 -3.28 -17.41 -9.87
CA THR A 254 -2.87 -16.09 -9.37
C THR A 254 -3.59 -14.99 -10.16
N PRO A 255 -3.78 -13.79 -9.57
CA PRO A 255 -4.31 -12.63 -10.27
C PRO A 255 -3.73 -12.41 -11.67
N GLN A 256 -2.40 -12.58 -11.79
CA GLN A 256 -1.67 -12.42 -13.05
C GLN A 256 -2.18 -13.40 -14.13
N THR A 257 -2.40 -14.64 -13.74
CA THR A 257 -2.79 -15.71 -14.67
C THR A 257 -4.28 -15.76 -14.93
N GLU A 258 -5.11 -15.36 -13.98
CA GLU A 258 -6.55 -15.25 -14.20
C GLU A 258 -6.88 -14.10 -15.14
N PHE A 259 -6.19 -12.96 -14.98
CA PHE A 259 -6.47 -11.81 -15.82
C PHE A 259 -5.80 -11.91 -17.19
N TYR A 260 -4.50 -12.14 -17.24
CA TYR A 260 -3.77 -12.18 -18.51
C TYR A 260 -3.61 -13.59 -19.07
N ASP A 261 -3.53 -14.60 -18.21
CA ASP A 261 -3.02 -15.94 -18.56
C ASP A 261 -1.64 -15.86 -19.24
N LEU A 262 -0.82 -14.86 -18.91
CA LEU A 262 0.47 -14.59 -19.55
C LEU A 262 1.60 -14.49 -18.52
N ALA A 263 2.82 -14.76 -18.98
CA ALA A 263 4.01 -14.42 -18.22
C ALA A 263 4.21 -12.90 -18.11
N GLU A 264 5.05 -12.48 -17.16
CA GLU A 264 5.31 -11.06 -16.92
C GLU A 264 5.90 -10.41 -18.17
N TRP A 265 6.91 -11.02 -18.80
CA TRP A 265 7.47 -10.51 -20.05
C TRP A 265 6.47 -10.41 -21.20
N GLU A 266 5.59 -11.41 -21.34
CA GLU A 266 4.52 -11.39 -22.35
C GLU A 266 3.50 -10.28 -22.05
N THR A 267 3.24 -10.02 -20.77
CA THR A 267 2.39 -8.92 -20.31
C THR A 267 3.01 -7.57 -20.66
N LEU A 268 4.30 -7.38 -20.36
CA LEU A 268 5.04 -6.17 -20.73
C LEU A 268 4.98 -5.90 -22.24
N GLN A 269 5.07 -6.94 -23.08
CA GLN A 269 4.97 -6.79 -24.54
C GLN A 269 3.61 -6.28 -25.03
N MET A 270 2.55 -6.43 -24.24
CA MET A 270 1.24 -5.85 -24.58
C MET A 270 1.22 -4.33 -24.44
N PHE A 271 2.02 -3.79 -23.53
CA PHE A 271 2.00 -2.37 -23.16
C PHE A 271 3.22 -1.59 -23.66
N TYR A 272 4.34 -2.27 -23.89
CA TYR A 272 5.62 -1.64 -24.20
C TYR A 272 6.31 -2.31 -25.40
N PRO A 273 7.13 -1.55 -26.17
CA PRO A 273 7.88 -2.08 -27.31
C PRO A 273 9.14 -2.85 -26.88
N VAL A 274 8.97 -3.83 -25.99
CA VAL A 274 10.06 -4.65 -25.44
C VAL A 274 10.17 -6.02 -26.11
N THR A 275 11.32 -6.63 -25.96
CA THR A 275 11.62 -7.98 -26.41
C THR A 275 11.78 -8.90 -25.21
N ILE A 276 11.22 -10.11 -25.26
CA ILE A 276 11.44 -11.10 -24.22
C ILE A 276 12.92 -11.54 -24.29
N PRO A 277 13.72 -11.37 -23.22
CA PRO A 277 15.11 -11.78 -23.22
C PRO A 277 15.24 -13.29 -23.43
N ASP A 278 16.30 -13.71 -24.12
CA ASP A 278 16.66 -15.12 -24.20
C ASP A 278 16.78 -15.72 -22.78
N ARG A 279 16.37 -16.98 -22.61
CA ARG A 279 16.47 -17.68 -21.32
C ARG A 279 17.90 -17.64 -20.76
N ASP A 280 18.89 -17.75 -21.64
CA ASP A 280 20.30 -17.79 -21.30
C ASP A 280 20.97 -16.40 -21.34
N ALA A 281 20.19 -15.32 -21.49
CA ALA A 281 20.71 -13.96 -21.42
C ALA A 281 21.35 -13.71 -20.06
N ALA A 282 22.58 -13.17 -20.08
CA ALA A 282 23.27 -12.78 -18.86
C ALA A 282 22.47 -11.70 -18.11
N PRO A 283 22.47 -11.69 -16.77
CA PRO A 283 21.89 -10.60 -16.01
C PRO A 283 22.48 -9.26 -16.44
N VAL A 284 21.63 -8.25 -16.55
CA VAL A 284 22.08 -6.90 -16.88
C VAL A 284 22.65 -6.23 -15.64
N ASP A 285 23.79 -5.56 -15.78
CA ASP A 285 24.43 -4.85 -14.67
C ASP A 285 23.54 -3.67 -14.22
N PRO A 286 23.05 -3.66 -12.96
CA PRO A 286 22.18 -2.59 -12.46
C PRO A 286 22.85 -1.21 -12.50
N ARG A 287 24.19 -1.15 -12.50
CA ARG A 287 24.94 0.12 -12.59
C ARG A 287 24.75 0.83 -13.93
N GLY A 288 24.23 0.14 -14.95
CA GLY A 288 23.85 0.76 -16.22
C GLY A 288 22.80 1.86 -16.08
N ALA A 289 21.92 1.78 -15.07
CA ALA A 289 20.89 2.78 -14.80
C ALA A 289 21.48 4.17 -14.48
N ALA A 290 22.64 4.22 -13.83
CA ALA A 290 23.28 5.47 -13.41
C ALA A 290 23.64 6.40 -14.58
N ALA A 291 23.72 5.87 -15.81
CA ALA A 291 23.96 6.67 -17.01
C ALA A 291 22.78 7.57 -17.40
N PHE A 292 21.58 7.28 -16.88
CA PHE A 292 20.34 7.98 -17.24
C PHE A 292 19.68 8.68 -16.06
N LEU A 293 20.05 8.28 -14.84
CA LEU A 293 19.39 8.69 -13.61
C LEU A 293 19.84 10.09 -13.16
N SER A 294 18.86 10.93 -12.83
CA SER A 294 19.03 12.19 -12.12
C SER A 294 17.99 12.28 -11.01
N ILE A 295 18.41 12.51 -9.77
CA ILE A 295 17.52 12.68 -8.63
C ILE A 295 17.62 14.11 -8.10
N SER A 296 16.54 14.88 -8.26
CA SER A 296 16.42 16.25 -7.75
C SER A 296 15.61 16.25 -6.46
N ASP A 297 16.11 16.95 -5.45
CA ASP A 297 15.38 17.20 -4.20
C ASP A 297 14.89 18.65 -4.21
N HIS A 298 13.56 18.81 -4.20
CA HIS A 298 12.87 20.10 -4.21
C HIS A 298 12.38 20.50 -2.81
N SER A 299 12.92 19.87 -1.76
CA SER A 299 12.61 20.24 -0.38
C SER A 299 12.89 21.72 -0.15
N ARG A 300 11.85 22.48 0.18
CA ARG A 300 11.99 23.91 0.44
C ARG A 300 12.76 24.09 1.73
N GLY A 301 13.81 24.90 1.70
CA GLY A 301 14.62 25.29 2.88
C GLY A 301 13.89 26.14 3.93
N GLY A 302 12.58 25.91 4.14
CA GLY A 302 11.86 26.43 5.29
C GLY A 302 12.36 25.78 6.60
N PRO A 303 11.97 26.30 7.77
CA PRO A 303 12.30 25.66 9.04
C PRO A 303 11.76 24.22 8.99
N GLY A 304 12.67 23.25 8.87
CA GLY A 304 12.33 21.84 8.74
C GLY A 304 11.41 21.42 9.89
N HIS A 305 10.48 20.51 9.61
CA HIS A 305 9.68 19.94 10.69
C HIS A 305 10.50 18.81 11.31
N SER A 306 10.58 18.74 12.62
CA SER A 306 11.42 17.74 13.29
C SER A 306 10.60 16.55 13.78
N ALA A 307 11.26 15.42 14.00
CA ALA A 307 10.67 14.30 14.73
C ALA A 307 10.43 14.68 16.21
N ALA A 308 9.16 14.68 16.66
CA ALA A 308 8.82 14.85 18.07
C ALA A 308 8.81 13.51 18.80
N ARG A 309 9.67 13.39 19.81
CA ARG A 309 9.75 12.21 20.66
C ARG A 309 8.57 12.19 21.62
N THR A 310 7.87 11.08 21.67
CA THR A 310 6.65 10.94 22.49
C THR A 310 6.68 9.65 23.32
N VAL A 311 5.96 9.70 24.44
CA VAL A 311 5.62 8.52 25.24
C VAL A 311 4.14 8.64 25.63
N ILE A 312 3.36 7.59 25.34
CA ILE A 312 1.99 7.48 25.85
C ILE A 312 2.07 6.99 27.29
N LYS A 313 1.53 7.77 28.23
CA LYS A 313 1.41 7.29 29.61
C LYS A 313 0.44 6.13 29.67
N PRO A 314 0.77 5.03 30.36
CA PRO A 314 -0.14 3.92 30.51
C PRO A 314 -1.33 4.35 31.37
N THR A 315 -2.50 4.45 30.74
CA THR A 315 -3.79 4.49 31.43
C THR A 315 -4.47 3.11 31.48
N ALA A 316 -4.11 2.19 30.58
CA ALA A 316 -4.48 0.78 30.60
C ALA A 316 -3.40 -0.09 29.90
N PRO A 317 -3.06 -1.28 30.40
CA PRO A 317 -2.16 -2.19 29.70
C PRO A 317 -2.81 -2.72 28.41
N ALA A 318 -2.01 -2.84 27.33
CA ALA A 318 -2.36 -3.39 26.02
C ALA A 318 -3.40 -2.63 25.17
N ALA A 319 -3.65 -1.35 25.44
CA ALA A 319 -4.46 -0.54 24.51
C ALA A 319 -3.63 -0.17 23.27
N ILE A 320 -4.16 -0.49 22.09
CA ILE A 320 -3.65 -0.03 20.79
C ILE A 320 -4.42 1.22 20.41
N GLY A 321 -3.70 2.26 20.02
CA GLY A 321 -4.27 3.54 19.63
C GLY A 321 -3.82 3.98 18.25
N GLN A 322 -4.57 4.91 17.68
CA GLN A 322 -4.18 5.63 16.47
C GLN A 322 -3.73 7.04 16.85
N ALA A 323 -2.69 7.52 16.15
CA ALA A 323 -2.13 8.82 16.41
C ALA A 323 -2.10 9.70 15.18
N TYR A 324 -2.26 10.99 15.42
CA TYR A 324 -2.38 12.01 14.40
C TYR A 324 -1.61 13.25 14.82
N LEU A 325 -0.97 13.90 13.84
CA LEU A 325 -0.46 15.27 14.00
C LEU A 325 -1.42 16.24 13.31
N ILE A 326 -1.96 17.18 14.08
CA ILE A 326 -2.91 18.19 13.60
C ILE A 326 -2.21 19.54 13.59
N PHE A 327 -2.28 20.24 12.45
CA PHE A 327 -1.91 21.65 12.33
C PHE A 327 -3.18 22.50 12.36
N PRO A 328 -3.49 23.17 13.48
CA PRO A 328 -4.72 23.94 13.59
C PRO A 328 -4.60 25.37 13.03
N ASP A 329 -5.73 25.96 12.67
CA ASP A 329 -5.89 27.41 12.53
C ASP A 329 -6.02 28.10 13.90
N SER A 330 -6.20 29.43 13.90
CA SER A 330 -6.40 30.20 15.13
C SER A 330 -7.66 29.85 15.92
N ALA A 331 -8.62 29.13 15.32
CA ALA A 331 -9.84 28.63 15.95
C ALA A 331 -9.73 27.15 16.39
N GLY A 332 -8.53 26.56 16.29
CA GLY A 332 -8.27 25.18 16.64
C GLY A 332 -8.76 24.16 15.60
N ARG A 333 -9.25 24.61 14.43
CA ARG A 333 -9.74 23.72 13.35
C ARG A 333 -8.54 23.19 12.56
N PRO A 334 -8.51 21.91 12.17
CA PRO A 334 -7.41 21.38 11.38
C PRO A 334 -7.32 22.13 10.03
N GLN A 335 -6.11 22.54 9.67
CA GLN A 335 -5.71 22.97 8.33
C GLN A 335 -5.00 21.84 7.59
N ARG A 336 -4.40 20.92 8.34
CA ARG A 336 -3.79 19.69 7.84
C ARG A 336 -3.76 18.65 8.94
N ILE A 337 -3.92 17.39 8.55
CA ILE A 337 -3.79 16.21 9.42
C ILE A 337 -2.76 15.30 8.78
N LEU A 338 -1.99 14.62 9.62
CA LEU A 338 -0.96 13.67 9.26
C LEU A 338 -1.16 12.40 10.11
N GLY A 339 -1.52 11.27 9.48
CA GLY A 339 -1.73 9.99 10.16
C GLY A 339 -0.40 9.35 10.55
N GLN A 340 -0.15 9.18 11.85
CA GLN A 340 1.13 8.66 12.36
C GLN A 340 1.13 7.13 12.54
N GLY A 341 -0.01 6.48 12.25
CA GLY A 341 -0.23 5.05 12.44
C GLY A 341 -0.54 4.64 13.88
N LEU A 342 -0.13 3.43 14.23
CA LEU A 342 -0.43 2.77 15.49
C LEU A 342 0.55 3.15 16.61
N MET A 343 0.02 3.30 17.83
CA MET A 343 0.81 3.48 19.05
C MET A 343 0.30 2.55 20.16
N LEU A 344 1.23 2.00 20.93
CA LEU A 344 0.92 1.17 22.11
C LEU A 344 1.08 1.97 23.41
N ALA A 345 0.21 1.71 24.37
CA ALA A 345 0.30 2.31 25.70
C ALA A 345 1.66 1.97 26.37
N GLY A 346 2.38 3.00 26.82
CA GLY A 346 3.67 2.84 27.49
C GLY A 346 4.89 2.83 26.56
N GLU A 347 4.68 2.77 25.24
CA GLU A 347 5.78 2.74 24.28
C GLU A 347 6.34 4.11 23.92
N ARG A 348 7.57 4.08 23.41
CA ARG A 348 8.27 5.23 22.84
C ARG A 348 7.97 5.27 21.35
N GLU A 349 7.49 6.42 20.90
CA GLU A 349 7.14 6.61 19.50
C GLU A 349 7.53 8.01 19.03
N LEU A 350 7.58 8.15 17.71
CA LEU A 350 7.89 9.41 17.03
C LEU A 350 6.64 9.92 16.33
N ILE A 351 6.34 11.19 16.57
CA ILE A 351 5.43 11.97 15.73
C ILE A 351 6.28 12.78 14.77
N LEU A 352 6.32 12.37 13.52
CA LEU A 352 7.10 13.03 12.48
C LEU A 352 6.34 14.22 11.90
N GLY A 353 7.09 15.19 11.40
CA GLY A 353 6.53 16.40 10.83
C GLY A 353 6.10 17.44 11.86
N ALA A 354 6.45 17.30 13.14
CA ALA A 354 6.10 18.27 14.17
C ALA A 354 6.77 19.63 13.91
N ASN A 355 5.95 20.70 13.92
CA ASN A 355 6.42 22.07 13.71
C ASN A 355 5.78 23.01 14.76
N PRO A 356 6.55 23.41 15.79
CA PRO A 356 6.07 24.32 16.82
C PRO A 356 5.59 25.66 16.28
N ALA A 357 6.20 26.18 15.21
CA ALA A 357 5.81 27.45 14.60
C ALA A 357 4.43 27.40 13.93
N ARG A 358 3.92 26.19 13.62
CA ARG A 358 2.58 25.95 13.09
C ARG A 358 1.59 25.46 14.15
N ASN A 359 1.96 25.52 15.44
CA ASN A 359 1.16 25.00 16.56
C ASN A 359 0.76 23.52 16.38
N GLY A 360 1.63 22.71 15.76
CA GLY A 360 1.38 21.29 15.55
C GLY A 360 1.16 20.55 16.88
N ARG A 361 0.07 19.81 16.99
CA ARG A 361 -0.31 19.08 18.21
C ARG A 361 -0.67 17.64 17.90
N ALA A 362 -0.44 16.74 18.87
CA ALA A 362 -0.89 15.37 18.76
C ALA A 362 -2.40 15.25 19.01
N ALA A 363 -3.03 14.29 18.36
CA ALA A 363 -4.27 13.67 18.79
C ALA A 363 -4.05 12.15 18.85
N VAL A 364 -4.52 11.51 19.92
CA VAL A 364 -4.41 10.06 20.12
C VAL A 364 -5.78 9.52 20.48
N LEU A 365 -6.21 8.49 19.77
CA LEU A 365 -7.47 7.79 19.98
C LEU A 365 -7.18 6.35 20.37
N MET A 366 -7.75 5.89 21.48
CA MET A 366 -7.62 4.49 21.90
C MET A 366 -8.99 3.98 22.32
N GLU A 367 -9.39 2.85 21.76
CA GLU A 367 -10.67 2.22 22.10
C GLU A 367 -10.40 0.88 22.80
N ASN A 368 -10.89 0.76 24.03
CA ASN A 368 -10.88 -0.50 24.75
C ASN A 368 -12.20 -1.22 24.43
N TRP A 369 -12.12 -2.11 23.44
CA TRP A 369 -13.26 -2.88 22.93
C TRP A 369 -13.83 -3.85 23.96
N THR A 370 -13.03 -4.31 24.93
CA THR A 370 -13.48 -5.17 26.02
C THR A 370 -14.39 -4.44 27.01
N THR A 371 -14.07 -3.19 27.33
CA THR A 371 -14.81 -2.39 28.33
C THR A 371 -15.78 -1.39 27.71
N GLY A 372 -15.72 -1.19 26.40
CA GLY A 372 -16.41 -0.10 25.70
C GLY A 372 -15.92 1.29 26.12
N GLN A 373 -14.75 1.38 26.76
CA GLN A 373 -14.15 2.65 27.15
C GLN A 373 -13.38 3.24 25.98
N ARG A 374 -13.62 4.52 25.71
CA ARG A 374 -12.83 5.30 24.76
C ARG A 374 -11.89 6.22 25.54
N LEU A 375 -10.61 6.20 25.22
CA LEU A 375 -9.60 7.12 25.70
C LEU A 375 -9.21 8.05 24.55
N TYR A 376 -8.94 9.31 24.88
CA TYR A 376 -8.49 10.28 23.89
C TYR A 376 -7.55 11.31 24.49
N TYR A 377 -6.64 11.80 23.66
CA TYR A 377 -5.79 12.95 23.91
C TYR A 377 -5.88 13.89 22.70
N PRO A 378 -5.89 15.22 22.91
CA PRO A 378 -5.98 15.92 24.18
C PRO A 378 -7.43 15.96 24.68
N LYS A 379 -7.64 16.10 26.00
CA LYS A 379 -8.98 16.26 26.58
C LYS A 379 -9.76 17.46 26.01
N ASN A 380 -9.06 18.50 25.58
CA ASN A 380 -9.66 19.66 24.94
C ASN A 380 -8.72 20.13 23.84
N ALA A 381 -9.20 20.08 22.60
CA ALA A 381 -8.47 20.48 21.41
C ALA A 381 -7.93 21.92 21.49
N ALA A 382 -8.69 22.83 22.12
CA ALA A 382 -8.34 24.24 22.22
C ALA A 382 -7.20 24.53 23.21
N SER A 383 -6.93 23.62 24.14
CA SER A 383 -5.85 23.74 25.14
C SER A 383 -4.76 22.70 24.97
N ALA A 384 -4.72 22.04 23.81
CA ALA A 384 -3.73 21.03 23.50
C ALA A 384 -2.33 21.64 23.50
N ALA A 385 -1.36 20.93 24.10
CA ALA A 385 0.03 21.35 24.03
C ALA A 385 0.54 21.23 22.59
N VAL A 386 1.27 22.24 22.14
CA VAL A 386 2.09 22.16 20.94
C VAL A 386 3.20 21.14 21.19
N LEU A 387 3.47 20.28 20.21
CA LEU A 387 4.56 19.32 20.31
C LEU A 387 5.89 20.04 20.28
N ASP A 388 6.78 19.68 21.19
CA ASP A 388 8.14 20.19 21.28
C ASP A 388 9.13 19.10 20.84
N PRO A 389 9.76 19.22 19.66
CA PRO A 389 10.75 18.26 19.20
C PRO A 389 12.00 18.17 20.08
N ALA A 390 12.29 19.19 20.89
CA ALA A 390 13.46 19.21 21.77
C ALA A 390 13.24 18.46 23.10
N SER A 391 12.01 18.03 23.40
CA SER A 391 11.68 17.33 24.65
C SER A 391 10.84 16.07 24.43
N ILE A 392 10.74 15.24 25.47
CA ILE A 392 9.87 14.07 25.45
C ILE A 392 8.44 14.53 25.75
N ASN A 393 7.58 14.47 24.75
CA ASN A 393 6.17 14.82 24.85
C ASN A 393 5.41 13.67 25.52
N LYS A 394 4.77 13.95 26.67
CA LYS A 394 3.98 12.97 27.39
C LYS A 394 2.52 13.10 26.99
N LEU A 395 2.02 12.12 26.26
CA LEU A 395 0.62 12.05 25.85
C LEU A 395 -0.14 11.23 26.90
N ASP A 396 -1.20 11.80 27.46
CA ASP A 396 -1.95 11.21 28.58
C ASP A 396 -3.42 11.05 28.17
N PRO A 397 -3.78 9.99 27.41
CA PRO A 397 -5.14 9.76 26.99
C PRO A 397 -6.06 9.56 28.19
N THR A 398 -7.15 10.33 28.24
CA THR A 398 -8.14 10.28 29.33
C THR A 398 -9.46 9.72 28.85
N PRO A 399 -10.30 9.13 29.74
CA PRO A 399 -11.63 8.66 29.36
C PRO A 399 -12.46 9.76 28.69
N SER A 400 -12.93 9.47 27.47
CA SER A 400 -13.85 10.31 26.71
C SER A 400 -15.26 10.20 27.26
N ARG A 401 -15.93 11.35 27.36
CA ARG A 401 -17.39 11.37 27.57
C ARG A 401 -18.12 11.22 26.25
N TRP A 402 -17.52 11.67 25.15
CA TRP A 402 -18.08 11.54 23.82
C TRP A 402 -17.62 10.24 23.17
N LYS A 403 -18.59 9.45 22.71
CA LYS A 403 -18.39 8.23 21.94
C LYS A 403 -19.04 8.40 20.56
N PRO A 404 -18.40 9.13 19.65
CA PRO A 404 -18.92 9.27 18.30
C PRO A 404 -18.76 7.97 17.53
N GLY A 405 -19.76 7.66 16.71
CA GLY A 405 -19.62 6.75 15.59
C GLY A 405 -19.59 7.47 14.27
N VAL A 406 -18.72 7.02 13.38
CA VAL A 406 -18.48 7.62 12.07
C VAL A 406 -18.46 6.51 11.04
N ARG A 407 -19.49 6.49 10.21
CA ARG A 407 -19.52 5.68 8.99
C ARG A 407 -19.36 6.59 7.79
N ILE A 408 -18.48 6.18 6.88
CA ILE A 408 -18.14 6.93 5.68
C ILE A 408 -18.60 6.09 4.50
N VAL A 409 -19.46 6.67 3.66
CA VAL A 409 -19.93 6.02 2.43
C VAL A 409 -19.47 6.88 1.25
N PRO A 410 -18.66 6.35 0.33
CA PRO A 410 -18.24 7.12 -0.85
C PRO A 410 -19.46 7.40 -1.74
N LEU A 411 -19.60 8.65 -2.18
CA LEU A 411 -20.61 9.07 -3.14
C LEU A 411 -20.05 8.90 -4.54
N VAL A 412 -20.29 7.73 -5.12
CA VAL A 412 -19.79 7.34 -6.43
C VAL A 412 -20.72 7.87 -7.54
N MET A 413 -20.15 8.38 -8.63
CA MET A 413 -20.90 8.73 -9.85
C MET A 413 -20.34 7.98 -11.05
N PRO A 414 -21.21 7.37 -11.89
CA PRO A 414 -20.77 6.71 -13.11
C PRO A 414 -20.30 7.74 -14.15
N SER A 415 -19.35 7.32 -14.98
CA SER A 415 -18.82 8.06 -16.12
C SER A 415 -18.43 7.11 -17.24
N GLY A 416 -19.43 6.63 -17.98
CA GLY A 416 -19.24 5.61 -19.01
C GLY A 416 -18.96 4.23 -18.39
N PRO A 417 -17.89 3.52 -18.78
CA PRO A 417 -17.52 2.23 -18.19
C PRO A 417 -16.79 2.34 -16.84
N TYR A 418 -16.66 3.56 -16.30
CA TYR A 418 -15.88 3.87 -15.10
C TYR A 418 -16.74 4.61 -14.08
N SER A 419 -16.24 4.80 -12.88
CA SER A 419 -16.86 5.68 -11.89
C SER A 419 -15.82 6.47 -11.10
N PHE A 420 -16.30 7.53 -10.44
CA PHE A 420 -15.46 8.40 -9.62
C PHE A 420 -16.15 8.70 -8.30
N VAL A 421 -15.38 8.82 -7.23
CA VAL A 421 -15.86 9.32 -5.95
C VAL A 421 -15.93 10.84 -6.00
N ARG A 422 -17.13 11.40 -5.78
CA ARG A 422 -17.41 12.84 -5.92
C ARG A 422 -17.71 13.52 -4.60
N GLY A 423 -17.63 12.75 -3.53
CA GLY A 423 -17.94 13.17 -2.18
C GLY A 423 -18.05 11.99 -1.26
N PHE A 424 -18.41 12.30 -0.02
CA PHE A 424 -18.60 11.33 1.05
C PHE A 424 -19.88 11.65 1.78
N GLN A 425 -20.68 10.63 2.07
CA GLN A 425 -21.74 10.70 3.05
C GLN A 425 -21.20 10.20 4.38
N ILE A 426 -21.20 11.08 5.36
CA ILE A 426 -20.80 10.78 6.73
C ILE A 426 -22.08 10.53 7.53
N GLU A 427 -22.29 9.27 7.91
CA GLU A 427 -23.27 8.89 8.90
C GLU A 427 -22.61 8.98 10.27
N PHE A 428 -22.98 10.03 11.00
CA PHE A 428 -22.54 10.25 12.36
C PHE A 428 -23.54 9.66 13.35
N CYS A 429 -23.05 8.99 14.40
CA CYS A 429 -23.85 8.49 15.51
C CYS A 429 -23.31 9.02 16.85
N ASP A 430 -24.17 9.38 17.81
CA ASP A 430 -23.75 9.64 19.20
C ASP A 430 -24.32 8.53 20.10
N CYS A 431 -23.46 7.72 20.70
CA CYS A 431 -23.93 6.55 21.44
C CYS A 431 -24.72 6.91 22.69
N ASP A 432 -24.50 8.11 23.23
CA ASP A 432 -25.25 8.61 24.38
C ASP A 432 -26.63 9.14 23.98
N GLY A 433 -26.94 9.21 22.68
CA GLY A 433 -28.22 9.67 22.14
C GLY A 433 -28.53 11.14 22.45
N HIS A 434 -27.50 11.94 22.75
CA HIS A 434 -27.67 13.34 23.08
C HIS A 434 -27.64 14.20 21.82
N THR A 435 -28.37 15.32 21.84
CA THR A 435 -28.22 16.32 20.78
C THR A 435 -26.84 16.95 20.89
N LYS A 436 -26.07 16.92 19.81
CA LYS A 436 -24.72 17.49 19.74
C LYS A 436 -24.61 18.45 18.58
N ARG A 437 -23.88 19.56 18.77
CA ARG A 437 -23.38 20.37 17.67
C ARG A 437 -22.00 19.85 17.29
N VAL A 438 -21.85 19.39 16.06
CA VAL A 438 -20.59 18.85 15.54
C VAL A 438 -20.08 19.70 14.38
N GLU A 439 -18.76 19.83 14.28
CA GLU A 439 -18.10 20.31 13.07
C GLU A 439 -17.37 19.15 12.44
N VAL A 440 -17.58 18.94 11.14
CA VAL A 440 -16.88 17.93 10.36
C VAL A 440 -15.92 18.62 9.40
N VAL A 441 -14.69 18.10 9.31
CA VAL A 441 -13.67 18.58 8.39
C VAL A 441 -13.11 17.39 7.62
N TYR A 442 -13.10 17.52 6.29
CA TYR A 442 -12.41 16.60 5.38
C TYR A 442 -10.98 17.09 5.16
N CYS A 443 -10.01 16.19 5.24
CA CYS A 443 -8.60 16.49 5.01
C CYS A 443 -7.99 15.40 4.12
N PRO A 444 -7.79 15.63 2.81
CA PRO A 444 -7.05 14.69 1.97
C PRO A 444 -5.61 14.54 2.50
N ALA A 445 -5.05 13.32 2.45
CA ALA A 445 -3.65 13.10 2.81
C ALA A 445 -2.73 13.93 1.91
N GLY A 446 -1.64 14.46 2.46
CA GLY A 446 -0.74 15.38 1.74
C GLY A 446 -1.33 16.77 1.43
N GLY A 447 -2.65 16.96 1.49
CA GLY A 447 -3.34 18.19 1.12
C GLY A 447 -3.67 19.14 2.27
N GLN A 448 -4.46 20.17 1.96
CA GLN A 448 -5.06 21.07 2.95
C GLN A 448 -6.48 20.62 3.28
N CYS A 449 -6.87 20.78 4.54
CA CYS A 449 -8.23 20.50 4.99
C CYS A 449 -9.24 21.47 4.38
N HIS A 450 -10.44 20.96 4.16
CA HIS A 450 -11.58 21.72 3.69
C HIS A 450 -12.13 22.63 4.78
N ALA A 451 -13.02 23.55 4.37
CA ALA A 451 -13.79 24.32 5.34
C ALA A 451 -14.66 23.38 6.20
N ALA A 452 -14.75 23.70 7.49
CA ALA A 452 -15.59 22.94 8.40
C ALA A 452 -17.06 23.02 8.00
N VAL A 453 -17.73 21.88 7.99
CA VAL A 453 -19.18 21.74 7.77
C VAL A 453 -19.85 21.62 9.14
N PRO A 454 -20.58 22.64 9.61
CA PRO A 454 -21.32 22.55 10.85
C PRO A 454 -22.55 21.65 10.67
N ALA A 455 -22.80 20.77 11.63
CA ALA A 455 -24.00 19.95 11.68
C ALA A 455 -24.57 19.92 13.11
N THR A 456 -25.89 19.75 13.21
CA THR A 456 -26.56 19.47 14.48
C THR A 456 -27.11 18.07 14.41
N VAL A 457 -26.66 17.21 15.32
CA VAL A 457 -27.08 15.82 15.42
C VAL A 457 -28.21 15.79 16.43
N THR A 458 -29.43 15.56 15.99
CA THR A 458 -30.60 15.40 16.85
C THR A 458 -30.98 13.93 16.93
N GLY A 459 -30.97 13.35 18.12
CA GLY A 459 -31.27 11.94 18.32
C GLY A 459 -30.01 11.06 18.24
N LYS A 460 -30.12 9.91 17.58
CA LYS A 460 -29.03 8.92 17.52
C LYS A 460 -28.05 9.15 16.37
N SER A 461 -28.50 9.64 15.21
CA SER A 461 -27.63 9.81 14.04
C SER A 461 -27.96 11.04 13.20
N ALA A 462 -26.99 11.46 12.38
CA ALA A 462 -27.14 12.48 11.35
C ALA A 462 -26.37 12.09 10.09
N LEU A 463 -26.90 12.46 8.93
CA LEU A 463 -26.23 12.32 7.64
C LEU A 463 -25.66 13.67 7.23
N ILE A 464 -24.38 13.69 6.87
CA ILE A 464 -23.65 14.87 6.46
C ILE A 464 -22.98 14.56 5.14
N ASN A 465 -23.37 15.25 4.07
CA ASN A 465 -22.74 15.07 2.76
C ASN A 465 -21.62 16.09 2.58
N ILE A 466 -20.45 15.61 2.19
CA ILE A 466 -19.29 16.41 1.83
C ILE A 466 -19.08 16.20 0.33
N TRP A 467 -19.24 17.28 -0.45
CA TRP A 467 -19.07 17.25 -1.90
C TRP A 467 -17.72 17.82 -2.27
N LEU A 468 -17.02 17.13 -3.17
CA LEU A 468 -15.76 17.61 -3.75
C LEU A 468 -16.04 18.59 -4.89
N GLY A 469 -15.08 19.48 -5.14
CA GLY A 469 -15.17 20.41 -6.27
C GLY A 469 -15.25 19.68 -7.62
N PRO A 470 -15.73 20.33 -8.70
CA PRO A 470 -15.86 19.68 -10.02
C PRO A 470 -14.56 19.14 -10.62
N GLN A 471 -13.43 19.70 -10.21
CA GLN A 471 -12.06 19.36 -10.63
C GLN A 471 -11.26 18.65 -9.53
N GLU A 472 -11.92 18.36 -8.42
CA GLU A 472 -11.31 17.71 -7.27
C GLU A 472 -11.67 16.23 -7.32
N GLU A 473 -10.65 15.41 -7.15
CA GLU A 473 -10.79 13.95 -7.02
C GLU A 473 -10.63 13.60 -5.55
N ALA A 474 -11.35 12.55 -5.13
CA ALA A 474 -11.19 12.06 -3.77
C ALA A 474 -9.77 11.53 -3.61
N ALA A 475 -9.06 11.98 -2.57
CA ALA A 475 -7.77 11.39 -2.25
C ALA A 475 -7.96 9.91 -1.89
N ASP A 476 -7.07 9.06 -2.40
CA ASP A 476 -7.08 7.61 -2.12
C ASP A 476 -6.97 7.35 -0.63
N HIS A 477 -6.16 8.12 0.10
CA HIS A 477 -6.09 8.11 1.56
C HIS A 477 -6.40 9.51 2.11
N GLY A 478 -7.12 9.58 3.23
CA GLY A 478 -7.43 10.86 3.86
C GLY A 478 -8.07 10.74 5.23
N TYR A 479 -8.47 11.88 5.79
CA TYR A 479 -8.91 11.98 7.17
C TYR A 479 -10.22 12.73 7.31
N PHE A 480 -11.07 12.26 8.22
CA PHE A 480 -12.20 13.02 8.75
C PHE A 480 -11.95 13.40 10.20
N TYR A 481 -12.05 14.70 10.45
CA TYR A 481 -11.99 15.27 11.78
C TYR A 481 -13.38 15.72 12.20
N LEU A 482 -13.81 15.32 13.40
CA LEU A 482 -15.06 15.77 13.99
C LEU A 482 -14.80 16.39 15.35
N ARG A 483 -15.39 17.56 15.60
CA ARG A 483 -15.33 18.25 16.90
C ARG A 483 -16.72 18.46 17.47
N ASN A 484 -16.92 17.99 18.70
CA ASN A 484 -18.10 18.33 19.48
C ASN A 484 -17.96 19.77 20.00
N ARG A 485 -18.83 20.67 19.55
CA ARG A 485 -18.80 22.10 19.90
C ARG A 485 -19.27 22.40 21.32
N ASP A 486 -19.96 21.45 21.95
CA ASP A 486 -20.46 21.60 23.30
C ASP A 486 -19.39 21.22 24.34
N THR A 487 -18.53 20.26 24.02
CA THR A 487 -17.48 19.76 24.93
C THR A 487 -16.05 20.06 24.50
N ASN A 488 -15.82 20.47 23.24
CA ASN A 488 -14.51 20.55 22.57
C ASN A 488 -13.73 19.22 22.54
N GLU A 489 -14.40 18.09 22.75
CA GLU A 489 -13.84 16.78 22.46
C GLU A 489 -13.79 16.58 20.94
N GLU A 490 -12.78 15.87 20.46
CA GLU A 490 -12.55 15.63 19.04
C GLU A 490 -12.38 14.14 18.73
N THR A 491 -12.61 13.80 17.47
CA THR A 491 -12.27 12.50 16.91
C THR A 491 -11.64 12.68 15.55
N VAL A 492 -10.71 11.80 15.22
CA VAL A 492 -10.14 11.69 13.88
C VAL A 492 -10.30 10.24 13.47
N THR A 493 -10.69 10.02 12.22
CA THR A 493 -10.65 8.72 11.59
C THR A 493 -10.04 8.88 10.21
N TRP A 494 -9.21 7.94 9.81
CA TRP A 494 -8.73 7.86 8.44
C TRP A 494 -9.75 7.10 7.58
N TYR A 495 -9.68 7.29 6.28
CA TYR A 495 -10.33 6.42 5.32
C TYR A 495 -9.35 6.14 4.20
N GLN A 496 -9.63 5.06 3.50
CA GLN A 496 -8.95 4.74 2.28
C GLN A 496 -9.92 4.23 1.22
N LEU A 497 -9.77 4.75 0.01
CA LEU A 497 -10.43 4.26 -1.18
C LEU A 497 -9.57 3.19 -1.83
N ALA A 498 -10.25 2.22 -2.41
CA ALA A 498 -9.71 1.17 -3.22
C ALA A 498 -10.59 1.05 -4.48
N GLY A 499 -9.96 0.88 -5.63
CA GLY A 499 -10.67 0.40 -6.83
C GLY A 499 -11.19 -1.00 -6.53
N GLY A 500 -12.51 -1.15 -6.58
CA GLY A 500 -13.25 -2.04 -5.69
C GLY A 500 -13.12 -3.55 -5.91
N VAL A 501 -14.26 -4.23 -5.86
CA VAL A 501 -14.36 -5.69 -6.03
C VAL A 501 -14.80 -6.00 -7.45
N GLY A 502 -13.99 -6.72 -8.22
CA GLY A 502 -14.35 -7.15 -9.57
C GLY A 502 -13.53 -6.52 -10.70
N PRO A 503 -14.10 -5.77 -11.67
CA PRO A 503 -13.45 -5.31 -12.88
C PRO A 503 -12.64 -4.03 -12.61
N ALA A 504 -13.01 -3.35 -11.53
CA ALA A 504 -12.33 -2.26 -10.90
C ALA A 504 -11.55 -2.92 -9.77
N THR A 505 -10.32 -3.30 -10.05
CA THR A 505 -9.38 -3.70 -9.00
C THR A 505 -8.21 -2.77 -9.19
N ALA A 506 -8.25 -1.64 -8.48
CA ALA A 506 -7.06 -0.80 -8.42
C ALA A 506 -5.94 -1.56 -7.68
N GLU A 507 -6.31 -2.38 -6.70
CA GLU A 507 -5.38 -2.90 -5.70
C GLU A 507 -5.65 -4.40 -5.49
N ILE A 508 -4.80 -5.25 -6.06
CA ILE A 508 -4.70 -6.64 -5.61
C ILE A 508 -3.28 -6.81 -5.14
N HIS A 509 -3.01 -6.28 -3.95
CA HIS A 509 -1.78 -6.50 -3.22
C HIS A 509 -2.10 -7.31 -1.96
N ALA A 510 -1.40 -8.42 -1.75
CA ALA A 510 -1.21 -8.95 -0.40
C ALA A 510 0.21 -8.56 0.08
N PRO A 511 0.41 -7.49 0.87
CA PRO A 511 -0.52 -7.04 1.89
C PRO A 511 -0.67 -5.51 1.95
N LEU A 512 -1.79 -5.05 1.39
CA LEU A 512 -2.72 -4.10 2.03
C LEU A 512 -2.33 -2.62 2.17
N LEU A 513 -3.40 -1.89 2.41
CA LEU A 513 -3.61 -0.47 2.28
C LEU A 513 -4.16 -0.03 3.64
N ASP A 514 -3.36 0.81 4.30
CA ASP A 514 -3.23 0.87 5.77
C ASP A 514 -2.85 -0.46 6.43
N SER A 515 -2.36 -1.45 5.66
CA SER A 515 -1.87 -2.74 6.15
C SER A 515 -2.90 -3.64 6.87
N GLU A 516 -4.21 -3.43 6.74
CA GLU A 516 -5.15 -4.25 7.52
C GLU A 516 -6.32 -4.85 6.75
N ILE A 517 -6.69 -4.38 5.56
CA ILE A 517 -7.83 -5.00 4.84
C ILE A 517 -7.78 -4.97 3.30
N SER A 518 -8.27 -6.03 2.63
CA SER A 518 -8.66 -6.02 1.19
C SER A 518 -9.89 -6.88 0.94
N THR A 519 -10.51 -6.72 -0.23
CA THR A 519 -11.75 -7.42 -0.60
C THR A 519 -11.63 -8.08 -1.98
N ALA A 520 -12.27 -9.24 -2.14
CA ALA A 520 -12.39 -9.96 -3.41
C ALA A 520 -13.78 -10.58 -3.55
N VAL A 521 -14.28 -10.77 -4.77
CA VAL A 521 -15.54 -11.52 -5.00
C VAL A 521 -15.25 -13.01 -4.83
N ALA A 522 -16.13 -13.73 -4.15
CA ALA A 522 -15.97 -15.18 -3.97
C ALA A 522 -16.34 -16.00 -5.22
N ASP A 523 -17.11 -15.42 -6.13
CA ASP A 523 -17.55 -16.06 -7.38
C ASP A 523 -16.95 -15.32 -8.58
N GLU A 524 -15.97 -15.94 -9.24
CA GLU A 524 -15.29 -15.41 -10.42
C GLU A 524 -16.23 -15.24 -11.63
N SER A 525 -17.40 -15.90 -11.63
CA SER A 525 -18.40 -15.74 -12.68
C SER A 525 -19.26 -14.49 -12.53
N TYR A 526 -19.04 -13.71 -11.47
CA TYR A 526 -19.80 -12.49 -11.22
C TYR A 526 -19.62 -11.52 -12.41
N PRO A 527 -20.71 -11.21 -13.16
CA PRO A 527 -20.64 -10.35 -14.33
C PRO A 527 -20.49 -8.92 -13.85
N LEU A 528 -19.40 -8.32 -14.28
CA LEU A 528 -18.89 -7.09 -13.70
C LEU A 528 -19.01 -5.95 -14.71
N ASP A 529 -20.24 -5.75 -15.15
CA ASP A 529 -20.61 -4.66 -16.07
C ASP A 529 -20.67 -3.30 -15.34
N SER A 530 -20.56 -3.32 -14.00
CA SER A 530 -20.58 -2.15 -13.13
C SER A 530 -19.27 -2.00 -12.40
N ASP A 531 -18.71 -0.79 -12.50
CA ASP A 531 -17.52 -0.36 -11.79
C ASP A 531 -17.81 -0.27 -10.28
N THR A 532 -16.87 -0.70 -9.45
CA THR A 532 -17.06 -0.81 -8.00
C THR A 532 -15.97 -0.02 -7.29
N ASN A 533 -16.32 0.57 -6.15
CA ASN A 533 -15.38 1.24 -5.26
C ASN A 533 -15.54 0.64 -3.88
N VAL A 534 -14.43 0.48 -3.16
CA VAL A 534 -14.47 0.03 -1.77
C VAL A 534 -13.85 1.11 -0.92
N LEU A 535 -14.50 1.42 0.19
CA LEU A 535 -13.93 2.28 1.22
C LEU A 535 -13.63 1.46 2.47
N TYR A 536 -12.42 1.64 2.98
CA TYR A 536 -11.97 1.12 4.26
C TYR A 536 -11.83 2.26 5.26
N ALA A 537 -12.19 2.02 6.51
CA ALA A 537 -11.98 2.96 7.60
C ALA A 537 -11.98 2.21 8.95
N PRO A 538 -11.38 2.77 10.00
CA PRO A 538 -11.57 2.29 11.36
C PRO A 538 -13.06 2.29 11.74
N ALA A 539 -13.54 1.16 12.24
CA ALA A 539 -14.81 1.11 12.93
C ALA A 539 -14.66 1.69 14.33
N ASP A 540 -15.76 2.22 14.83
CA ASP A 540 -15.85 2.83 16.15
C ASP A 540 -16.74 2.00 17.08
N LEU A 541 -16.55 2.17 18.39
CA LEU A 541 -17.36 1.54 19.43
C LEU A 541 -18.87 1.75 19.27
N CYS A 542 -19.30 2.85 18.67
CA CYS A 542 -20.73 3.13 18.50
C CYS A 542 -21.38 2.19 17.50
N SER A 543 -20.64 1.87 16.46
CA SER A 543 -21.11 1.10 15.33
C SER A 543 -21.27 -0.39 15.61
N THR A 544 -20.68 -0.89 16.71
CA THR A 544 -20.80 -2.28 17.17
C THR A 544 -21.69 -2.44 18.40
N SER A 545 -22.45 -1.40 18.77
CA SER A 545 -23.21 -1.29 20.02
C SER A 545 -22.41 -1.39 21.31
N LEU A 546 -22.68 -0.48 22.24
CA LEU A 546 -22.16 -0.52 23.59
C LEU A 546 -22.72 -1.75 24.33
N GLY A 547 -21.93 -2.83 24.44
CA GLY A 547 -22.27 -3.97 25.31
C GLY A 547 -21.84 -5.34 24.80
N THR A 548 -21.49 -5.47 23.52
CA THR A 548 -20.99 -6.74 22.95
C THR A 548 -19.52 -6.62 22.65
N ALA A 549 -18.74 -6.46 23.71
CA ALA A 549 -17.31 -6.66 23.62
C ALA A 549 -17.03 -8.04 22.99
N PRO A 550 -16.03 -8.14 22.11
CA PRO A 550 -15.54 -9.45 21.73
C PRO A 550 -15.05 -10.16 22.99
N GLU A 551 -15.38 -11.45 23.12
CA GLU A 551 -14.89 -12.29 24.22
C GLU A 551 -13.36 -12.47 24.16
N LEU A 552 -12.80 -12.27 22.97
CA LEU A 552 -11.37 -12.36 22.67
C LEU A 552 -10.73 -10.96 22.64
N PRO A 553 -9.48 -10.82 23.09
CA PRO A 553 -8.70 -9.61 22.87
C PRO A 553 -8.56 -9.32 21.38
N LEU A 554 -8.72 -8.05 20.99
CA LEU A 554 -8.53 -7.62 19.62
C LEU A 554 -7.07 -7.23 19.36
N LEU A 555 -6.61 -7.57 18.16
CA LEU A 555 -5.41 -7.02 17.54
C LEU A 555 -5.83 -5.80 16.73
N GLY A 556 -5.56 -4.61 17.27
CA GLY A 556 -5.79 -3.34 16.58
C GLY A 556 -7.21 -2.80 16.70
N THR A 557 -7.55 -1.86 15.82
CA THR A 557 -8.90 -1.30 15.72
C THR A 557 -9.67 -2.09 14.67
N PRO A 558 -10.88 -2.59 14.95
CA PRO A 558 -11.70 -3.20 13.91
C PRO A 558 -11.86 -2.34 12.67
N MET A 559 -11.84 -2.97 11.51
CA MET A 559 -11.95 -2.34 10.20
C MET A 559 -13.38 -2.42 9.68
N ARG A 560 -13.88 -1.28 9.22
CA ARG A 560 -15.13 -1.15 8.48
C ARG A 560 -14.83 -1.22 6.98
N VAL A 561 -15.62 -2.03 6.28
CA VAL A 561 -15.57 -2.21 4.83
C VAL A 561 -16.90 -1.76 4.24
N GLU A 562 -16.86 -0.77 3.35
CA GLU A 562 -18.04 -0.17 2.71
C GLU A 562 -17.88 -0.29 1.18
N PRO A 563 -18.24 -1.44 0.59
CA PRO A 563 -18.24 -1.61 -0.85
C PRO A 563 -19.43 -0.88 -1.46
N VAL A 564 -19.22 -0.21 -2.59
CA VAL A 564 -20.23 0.54 -3.33
C VAL A 564 -20.13 0.17 -4.80
N VAL A 565 -21.28 -0.17 -5.39
CA VAL A 565 -21.42 -0.43 -6.82
C VAL A 565 -21.86 0.85 -7.52
N ALA A 566 -21.16 1.29 -8.56
CA ALA A 566 -21.60 2.41 -9.36
C ALA A 566 -22.81 2.01 -10.23
N GLY A 567 -23.89 2.78 -10.14
CA GLY A 567 -25.08 2.63 -10.98
C GLY A 567 -25.47 3.94 -11.68
N PRO A 568 -26.41 3.90 -12.65
CA PRO A 568 -26.88 5.09 -13.37
C PRO A 568 -27.39 6.22 -12.48
N ASP A 569 -27.94 5.87 -11.32
CA ASP A 569 -28.48 6.80 -10.32
C ASP A 569 -27.43 7.20 -9.25
N GLY A 570 -26.16 6.81 -9.44
CA GLY A 570 -25.07 6.99 -8.48
C GLY A 570 -24.63 5.68 -7.82
N GLY A 571 -23.77 5.79 -6.81
CA GLY A 571 -23.27 4.65 -6.03
C GLY A 571 -24.34 4.04 -5.13
N THR A 572 -24.56 2.73 -5.24
CA THR A 572 -25.39 1.96 -4.32
C THR A 572 -24.52 1.09 -3.42
N PRO A 573 -24.70 1.13 -2.09
CA PRO A 573 -23.96 0.25 -1.18
C PRO A 573 -24.18 -1.23 -1.54
N TRP A 574 -23.11 -2.02 -1.46
CA TRP A 574 -23.13 -3.46 -1.71
C TRP A 574 -24.09 -4.16 -0.76
N SER A 575 -24.94 -5.02 -1.30
CA SER A 575 -26.04 -5.65 -0.59
C SER A 575 -25.97 -7.18 -0.75
N ARG A 576 -27.01 -7.86 -0.25
CA ARG A 576 -27.13 -9.33 -0.34
C ARG A 576 -27.52 -9.81 -1.75
N LYS A 577 -27.72 -8.90 -2.70
CA LYS A 577 -28.03 -9.22 -4.10
C LYS A 577 -26.75 -9.45 -4.91
N GLU A 578 -25.66 -8.84 -4.48
CA GLU A 578 -24.34 -8.97 -5.06
C GLU A 578 -23.63 -10.21 -4.51
N SER A 579 -22.53 -10.62 -5.18
CA SER A 579 -21.75 -11.78 -4.74
C SER A 579 -21.18 -11.58 -3.33
N PRO A 580 -21.06 -12.66 -2.53
CA PRO A 580 -20.33 -12.61 -1.28
C PRO A 580 -18.89 -12.12 -1.50
N LEU A 581 -18.40 -11.36 -0.52
CA LEU A 581 -17.04 -10.84 -0.53
C LEU A 581 -16.17 -11.64 0.43
N VAL A 582 -14.95 -11.94 -0.01
CA VAL A 582 -13.85 -12.42 0.81
C VAL A 582 -13.10 -11.21 1.29
N VAL A 583 -12.88 -11.14 2.60
CA VAL A 583 -12.16 -10.04 3.24
C VAL A 583 -10.84 -10.58 3.78
N ARG A 584 -9.71 -10.07 3.29
CA ARG A 584 -8.39 -10.41 3.81
C ARG A 584 -7.96 -9.35 4.79
N LEU A 585 -7.52 -9.75 5.98
CA LEU A 585 -6.94 -8.86 6.96
C LEU A 585 -5.45 -9.13 7.11
N SER A 586 -4.62 -8.09 7.06
CA SER A 586 -3.20 -8.21 7.38
C SER A 586 -2.94 -7.75 8.79
N TYR A 587 -1.82 -8.20 9.30
CA TYR A 587 -1.28 -7.81 10.58
C TYR A 587 0.16 -7.32 10.40
N SER A 588 0.71 -6.68 11.42
CA SER A 588 2.13 -6.32 11.46
C SER A 588 2.85 -7.32 12.36
N GLN A 589 3.84 -8.05 11.85
CA GLN A 589 4.61 -8.98 12.68
C GLN A 589 5.32 -8.23 13.83
N ASP A 590 5.85 -7.03 13.58
CA ASP A 590 6.40 -6.16 14.64
C ASP A 590 5.36 -5.84 15.75
N LEU A 591 4.07 -5.71 15.41
CA LEU A 591 3.03 -5.46 16.40
C LEU A 591 2.75 -6.72 17.23
N LEU A 592 2.67 -7.88 16.58
CA LEU A 592 2.49 -9.16 17.26
C LEU A 592 3.63 -9.45 18.24
N ASP A 593 4.87 -9.27 17.79
CA ASP A 593 6.07 -9.50 18.60
C ASP A 593 6.08 -8.62 19.85
N ARG A 594 5.70 -7.34 19.72
CA ARG A 594 5.58 -6.40 20.85
C ARG A 594 4.46 -6.77 21.83
N LEU A 595 3.36 -7.31 21.31
CA LEU A 595 2.25 -7.78 22.13
C LEU A 595 2.49 -9.18 22.72
N GLY A 596 3.52 -9.89 22.24
CA GLY A 596 3.79 -11.28 22.60
C GLY A 596 2.70 -12.24 22.11
N VAL A 597 2.11 -11.96 20.95
CA VAL A 597 1.05 -12.76 20.34
C VAL A 597 1.65 -13.62 19.23
N ASP A 598 1.35 -14.92 19.24
CA ASP A 598 1.71 -15.81 18.13
C ASP A 598 0.71 -15.62 16.97
N GLU A 599 1.22 -15.49 15.76
CA GLU A 599 0.40 -15.35 14.55
C GLU A 599 -0.54 -16.55 14.31
N HIS A 600 -0.22 -17.73 14.84
CA HIS A 600 -1.08 -18.93 14.75
C HIS A 600 -2.32 -18.84 15.65
N ASP A 601 -2.32 -17.92 16.63
CA ASP A 601 -3.44 -17.71 17.53
C ASP A 601 -4.46 -16.71 16.98
N LEU A 602 -4.18 -16.12 15.81
CA LEU A 602 -5.05 -15.13 15.17
C LEU A 602 -6.37 -15.74 14.70
N ILE A 603 -7.43 -14.95 14.87
CA ILE A 603 -8.80 -15.29 14.51
C ILE A 603 -9.43 -14.07 13.86
N VAL A 604 -10.13 -14.29 12.76
CA VAL A 604 -10.97 -13.25 12.16
C VAL A 604 -12.33 -13.23 12.87
N LEU A 605 -12.72 -12.05 13.35
CA LEU A 605 -14.06 -11.78 13.83
C LEU A 605 -14.83 -10.95 12.80
N PHE A 606 -16.12 -11.22 12.67
CA PHE A 606 -17.07 -10.37 11.97
C PHE A 606 -18.15 -9.91 12.95
N PHE A 607 -18.52 -8.63 12.88
CA PHE A 607 -19.62 -8.11 13.69
C PHE A 607 -20.96 -8.32 12.96
N ASP A 608 -21.75 -9.28 13.43
CA ASP A 608 -23.11 -9.50 12.96
C ASP A 608 -24.02 -8.41 13.54
N ARG A 609 -24.46 -7.47 12.68
CA ARG A 609 -25.35 -6.37 13.08
C ARG A 609 -26.77 -6.83 13.41
N GLN A 610 -27.25 -7.94 12.87
CA GLN A 610 -28.59 -8.44 13.19
C GLN A 610 -28.60 -9.04 14.60
N LEU A 611 -27.54 -9.76 14.94
CA LEU A 611 -27.35 -10.37 16.24
C LEU A 611 -26.69 -9.43 17.25
N GLN A 612 -26.18 -8.28 16.79
CA GLN A 612 -25.38 -7.32 17.56
C GLN A 612 -24.28 -8.04 18.34
N LYS A 613 -23.48 -8.89 17.68
CA LYS A 613 -22.42 -9.65 18.34
C LYS A 613 -21.24 -9.92 17.41
N TRP A 614 -20.06 -10.05 18.01
CA TRP A 614 -18.90 -10.58 17.31
C TRP A 614 -19.04 -12.10 17.14
N THR A 615 -18.80 -12.57 15.92
CA THR A 615 -18.76 -13.99 15.59
C THR A 615 -17.42 -14.32 14.96
N PRO A 616 -16.71 -15.36 15.43
CA PRO A 616 -15.59 -15.91 14.70
C PRO A 616 -16.03 -16.33 13.30
N VAL A 617 -15.26 -15.94 12.31
CA VAL A 617 -15.43 -16.39 10.93
C VAL A 617 -14.32 -17.38 10.61
N GLN A 618 -14.67 -18.48 9.94
CA GLN A 618 -13.68 -19.43 9.49
C GLN A 618 -12.72 -18.74 8.51
N ALA A 619 -11.42 -18.99 8.66
CA ALA A 619 -10.46 -18.54 7.65
C ALA A 619 -10.62 -19.35 6.36
N SER A 620 -10.74 -18.69 5.21
CA SER A 620 -10.68 -19.32 3.90
C SER A 620 -9.24 -19.55 3.43
N GLY A 621 -8.29 -18.78 3.95
CA GLY A 621 -6.86 -18.93 3.74
C GLY A 621 -6.06 -18.03 4.66
N GLN A 622 -4.75 -18.24 4.71
CA GLN A 622 -3.81 -17.41 5.48
C GLN A 622 -2.41 -17.52 4.87
N SER A 623 -1.58 -16.50 5.12
CA SER A 623 -0.14 -16.54 4.86
C SER A 623 0.58 -15.90 6.04
N LEU A 624 1.42 -16.69 6.69
CA LEU A 624 2.29 -16.21 7.76
C LEU A 624 3.45 -15.38 7.20
N GLU A 625 3.99 -15.78 6.05
CA GLU A 625 5.08 -15.06 5.42
C GLU A 625 4.65 -13.71 4.83
N LEU A 626 3.38 -13.58 4.43
CA LEU A 626 2.82 -12.32 3.91
C LEU A 626 1.94 -11.59 4.96
N ASP A 627 1.94 -12.06 6.20
CA ASP A 627 1.23 -11.46 7.33
C ASP A 627 -0.28 -11.23 7.11
N TRP A 628 -1.03 -12.20 6.57
CA TRP A 628 -2.49 -12.04 6.35
C TRP A 628 -3.35 -13.28 6.61
N ILE A 629 -4.63 -13.03 6.88
CA ILE A 629 -5.68 -14.04 7.05
C ILE A 629 -6.96 -13.64 6.30
N ALA A 630 -7.49 -14.54 5.48
CA ALA A 630 -8.71 -14.34 4.69
C ALA A 630 -9.93 -14.87 5.42
N ALA A 631 -10.96 -14.05 5.60
CA ALA A 631 -12.26 -14.46 6.08
C ALA A 631 -13.00 -15.28 5.02
N ALA A 632 -13.72 -16.33 5.43
CA ALA A 632 -14.67 -17.00 4.55
C ALA A 632 -15.68 -16.00 3.94
N PRO A 633 -16.13 -16.22 2.69
CA PRO A 633 -17.02 -15.30 2.00
C PRO A 633 -18.23 -14.88 2.84
N GLN A 634 -18.49 -13.56 2.92
CA GLN A 634 -19.61 -12.99 3.66
C GLN A 634 -20.54 -12.19 2.75
N ASN A 635 -21.83 -12.21 3.07
CA ASN A 635 -22.80 -11.31 2.47
C ASN A 635 -22.78 -9.96 3.17
N PHE A 636 -22.85 -8.88 2.41
CA PHE A 636 -22.93 -7.50 2.93
C PHE A 636 -24.39 -7.04 2.91
N ASP A 637 -24.78 -6.16 3.83
CA ASP A 637 -26.18 -5.76 4.02
C ASP A 637 -26.45 -4.26 3.81
N SER A 638 -25.84 -3.65 2.79
CA SER A 638 -25.86 -2.20 2.48
C SER A 638 -25.29 -1.28 3.57
N ALA A 639 -25.09 -1.80 4.77
CA ALA A 639 -24.46 -1.13 5.89
C ALA A 639 -22.94 -1.36 5.94
N GLY A 640 -22.37 -2.08 4.97
CA GLY A 640 -20.99 -2.54 4.99
C GLY A 640 -20.76 -3.71 5.97
N GLY A 641 -19.51 -4.16 6.06
CA GLY A 641 -19.05 -5.16 7.03
C GLY A 641 -18.12 -4.55 8.07
N ILE A 642 -18.05 -5.14 9.26
CA ILE A 642 -17.02 -4.79 10.27
C ILE A 642 -16.27 -6.06 10.63
N TYR A 643 -14.96 -6.02 10.45
CA TYR A 643 -14.05 -7.14 10.70
C TYR A 643 -13.01 -6.74 11.74
N ALA A 644 -12.51 -7.69 12.50
CA ALA A 644 -11.41 -7.48 13.41
C ALA A 644 -10.50 -8.69 13.43
N LEU A 645 -9.22 -8.47 13.67
CA LEU A 645 -8.33 -9.52 14.14
C LEU A 645 -8.43 -9.62 15.65
N ALA A 646 -8.51 -10.85 16.14
CA ALA A 646 -8.45 -11.19 17.55
C ALA A 646 -7.45 -12.33 17.73
N TYR A 647 -7.11 -12.65 18.97
CA TYR A 647 -6.24 -13.78 19.25
C TYR A 647 -6.72 -14.60 20.45
N LYS A 648 -6.34 -15.88 20.47
CA LYS A 648 -6.49 -16.74 21.65
C LYS A 648 -5.32 -16.48 22.60
N PRO A 649 -5.56 -16.01 23.82
CA PRO A 649 -4.50 -15.77 24.81
C PRO A 649 -3.93 -17.05 25.42
#